data_AF-Q1IJW4-F1
#
_entry.id   AF-Q1IJW4-F1
#
_cell.length_a   1.000
_cell.length_b   1.000
_cell.length_c   1.000
_cell.angle_alpha   90.00
_cell.angle_beta   90.00
_cell.angle_gamma   90.00
#
_symmetry.space_group_name_H-M   'P 1'
#
loop_
_entity.id
_entity.type
_entity.pdbx_description
1 polymer ?
#
loop_
_entity_poly.entity_id
_entity_poly.type
_entity_poly.pdbx_seq_one_letter_code
_entity_poly.pdbx_strand_id
1 'polypeptide(L)'
;MKRFRILLPAFFLATTWVSAQAPSDLAQRVEEIMTRPEFAHATFGMQFYSLKSGKVVYELNAQKLMVPGSTTKLFTEGTALETLGADYRFHTRIYHTGTLKSNGTLEGDIVLVASGDPNLSGRIQPDGTLGFENEDHSYGGVDSRGVGSDPLLVIREFAQQIASKGVKRVKGRVLIDARLFPQGTRELGTGVVMSPIVVNDNLIDVIATPGATEGAPAQLKIAPETSYVRFVNKVTTGKTGSKLEFDYSDPQPGPNGSQVVTATGSLPLGKPVGMVSYPVPDPARYAQVVLSEALRSQKIEVEIPANNDADFKALEPSYKPENLLAEHVSPPLSEEVKITLKVSQNLHASMTPYLLGALAGHATKDIDQAGFDVEHDFLSKVGLDLTAASQSDGAGGNAFFTPDFVVKYLVHMASSKDAALFRRGLPILGRDGTLAKIETDSPAAGHVFAKTGTYFVSDALNKNLLVTGKGLAGYMETSGGDELAFAIYANNVSVPMDSEQAQKIVGGALGEIASAAYASAGSGAQAASSGASAEYDVLIRGGHVIDGSGNPWIAQDVAIKGDRIVALGKLGNATAKRTIDATGLVVAPGFIDMLGQSEFQLVIDNRSFSKLSQGITTEITGEGQSIAPQNERTLAPLKPLEDQLHFKIDWTDLDGYFAHLEKSGTPINIGTYVGAAQVREAVIGEDDRVPTAQELEAMKQLVATAMQQGAFGMSTALIYPPGHYAKTDELIELSKVVSQYGGIYASHMRSEGSSEIKAIEEALRIGREANVPVEIFHLKVVGAPRWGTMPKIVDMIQTARDAGQDVRADMYPYVAGGTALASALPPWVADGGMQKLLERLHDPAVRARITREIEAGDHPDWENLYFDSGGAKGVLVTGITNKDLKDIDGKTIAQIAGIQKKKPLDALMDLVIADKAQTGALYFIANEKDLQYGLKQPWTSIGLDAGELSLDGPLFDPHQHPRAFGSMPRFLGHYVRDLHLMSMEQAIRKITSMPAQREGLHYRGLIKEGFFADVTIFDPATILDKATYEDSVKPSVGVKYVLVNGQLEFADGKVTGVIAGKPLRGPGWKPEPNAK
;
A
#
# COMPACT_ATOMS: atom_id res chain seq x y z
N MET A 1 -72.96 34.32 23.83
CA MET A 1 -74.10 34.26 22.89
C MET A 1 -73.89 35.24 21.75
N LYS A 2 -73.62 34.78 20.52
CA LYS A 2 -73.98 35.50 19.28
C LYS A 2 -73.87 34.53 18.09
N ARG A 3 -74.85 34.67 17.21
CA ARG A 3 -75.34 33.69 16.23
C ARG A 3 -74.55 33.68 14.92
N PHE A 4 -74.65 32.53 14.26
CA PHE A 4 -74.36 32.20 12.87
C PHE A 4 -74.62 33.31 11.84
N ARG A 5 -73.72 33.42 10.85
CA ARG A 5 -74.01 33.80 9.46
C ARG A 5 -73.04 33.10 8.50
N ILE A 6 -73.62 32.55 7.45
CA ILE A 6 -73.02 31.91 6.27
C ILE A 6 -72.25 32.95 5.45
N LEU A 7 -71.06 32.60 4.93
CA LEU A 7 -70.36 33.33 3.88
C LEU A 7 -69.57 32.34 2.99
N LEU A 8 -69.96 32.26 1.72
CA LEU A 8 -69.10 31.83 0.61
C LEU A 8 -67.91 32.80 0.47
N PRO A 9 -66.77 32.32 -0.08
CA PRO A 9 -65.98 33.16 -0.95
C PRO A 9 -65.74 32.55 -2.34
N ALA A 10 -65.55 33.49 -3.26
CA ALA A 10 -65.44 33.35 -4.70
C ALA A 10 -64.23 32.51 -5.16
N PHE A 11 -64.46 31.74 -6.22
CA PHE A 11 -63.43 31.20 -7.09
C PHE A 11 -62.73 32.34 -7.84
N PHE A 12 -61.45 32.56 -7.59
CA PHE A 12 -60.54 33.17 -8.54
C PHE A 12 -59.82 32.04 -9.29
N LEU A 13 -60.20 31.82 -10.56
CA LEU A 13 -59.36 31.06 -11.49
C LEU A 13 -58.14 31.93 -11.82
N ALA A 14 -57.00 31.61 -11.22
CA ALA A 14 -55.71 31.94 -11.78
C ALA A 14 -55.26 30.75 -12.64
N THR A 15 -55.50 30.82 -13.94
CA THR A 15 -54.84 29.95 -14.92
C THR A 15 -53.37 30.38 -15.03
N THR A 16 -52.51 29.79 -14.20
CA THR A 16 -51.07 29.79 -14.46
C THR A 16 -50.82 28.81 -15.59
N TRP A 17 -50.57 29.36 -16.79
CA TRP A 17 -49.90 28.62 -17.84
C TRP A 17 -48.51 28.27 -17.33
N VAL A 18 -48.34 27.05 -16.82
CA VAL A 18 -47.01 26.45 -16.67
C VAL A 18 -46.52 26.25 -18.09
N SER A 19 -45.65 27.14 -18.53
CA SER A 19 -44.84 26.93 -19.73
C SER A 19 -44.12 25.60 -19.54
N ALA A 20 -44.44 24.60 -20.37
CA ALA A 20 -43.62 23.41 -20.49
C ALA A 20 -42.21 23.89 -20.88
N GLN A 21 -41.28 23.81 -19.94
CA GLN A 21 -39.88 24.10 -20.16
C GLN A 21 -39.40 23.10 -21.22
N ALA A 22 -38.78 23.61 -22.29
CA ALA A 22 -38.21 22.74 -23.33
C ALA A 22 -37.28 21.71 -22.67
N PRO A 23 -37.22 20.44 -23.13
CA PRO A 23 -36.31 19.47 -22.56
C PRO A 23 -34.89 20.02 -22.66
N SER A 24 -34.25 20.24 -21.50
CA SER A 24 -32.84 20.60 -21.45
C SER A 24 -32.02 19.43 -22.01
N ASP A 25 -30.93 19.77 -22.69
CA ASP A 25 -29.97 18.78 -23.19
C ASP A 25 -29.40 17.97 -22.02
N LEU A 26 -29.08 16.69 -22.26
CA LEU A 26 -28.56 15.77 -21.24
C LEU A 26 -27.34 16.36 -20.53
N ALA A 27 -26.45 17.00 -21.29
CA ALA A 27 -25.24 17.64 -20.76
C ALA A 27 -25.55 18.70 -19.70
N GLN A 28 -26.57 19.53 -19.93
CA GLN A 28 -26.97 20.59 -19.01
C GLN A 28 -27.52 20.01 -17.69
N ARG A 29 -28.37 18.98 -17.78
CA ARG A 29 -28.94 18.33 -16.59
C ARG A 29 -27.87 17.63 -15.75
N VAL A 30 -26.91 16.99 -16.42
CA VAL A 30 -25.75 16.38 -15.75
C VAL A 30 -24.92 17.45 -15.04
N GLU A 31 -24.66 18.58 -15.69
CA GLU A 31 -23.91 19.69 -15.09
C GLU A 31 -24.63 20.31 -13.88
N GLU A 32 -25.96 20.49 -13.95
CA GLU A 32 -26.79 20.97 -12.83
C GLU A 32 -26.72 20.04 -11.61
N ILE A 33 -26.59 18.72 -11.82
CA ILE A 33 -26.43 17.76 -10.73
C ILE A 33 -25.01 17.80 -10.17
N MET A 34 -24.00 17.80 -11.03
CA MET A 34 -22.59 17.76 -10.63
C MET A 34 -22.11 19.02 -9.91
N THR A 35 -22.75 20.16 -10.16
CA THR A 35 -22.37 21.45 -9.58
C THR A 35 -23.02 21.72 -8.21
N ARG A 36 -23.82 20.79 -7.67
CA ARG A 36 -24.39 20.93 -6.33
C ARG A 36 -23.29 21.00 -5.26
N PRO A 37 -23.45 21.79 -4.18
CA PRO A 37 -22.39 22.03 -3.20
C PRO A 37 -21.77 20.77 -2.59
N GLU A 38 -22.56 19.73 -2.36
CA GLU A 38 -22.13 18.44 -1.83
C GLU A 38 -21.14 17.70 -2.76
N PHE A 39 -21.08 18.07 -4.03
CA PHE A 39 -20.20 17.47 -5.04
C PHE A 39 -19.01 18.34 -5.44
N ALA A 40 -18.74 19.44 -4.72
CA ALA A 40 -17.68 20.40 -5.06
C ALA A 40 -16.27 19.77 -5.18
N HIS A 41 -16.03 18.63 -4.54
CA HIS A 41 -14.77 17.87 -4.58
C HIS A 41 -14.91 16.48 -5.22
N ALA A 42 -16.09 16.18 -5.75
CA ALA A 42 -16.37 14.90 -6.37
C ALA A 42 -15.68 14.79 -7.73
N THR A 43 -15.30 13.57 -8.10
CA THR A 43 -14.89 13.23 -9.46
C THR A 43 -16.00 12.41 -10.10
N PHE A 44 -16.58 12.93 -11.19
CA PHE A 44 -17.56 12.19 -11.98
C PHE A 44 -16.92 11.55 -13.21
N GLY A 45 -17.38 10.36 -13.56
CA GLY A 45 -17.04 9.69 -14.80
C GLY A 45 -18.25 8.94 -15.32
N MET A 46 -18.62 9.12 -16.59
CA MET A 46 -19.77 8.44 -17.16
C MET A 46 -19.68 8.31 -18.68
N GLN A 47 -20.39 7.32 -19.22
CA GLN A 47 -20.62 7.17 -20.65
C GLN A 47 -22.01 6.58 -20.88
N PHE A 48 -22.70 7.08 -21.90
CA PHE A 48 -23.97 6.56 -22.42
C PHE A 48 -23.78 6.21 -23.89
N TYR A 49 -24.16 5.00 -24.27
CA TYR A 49 -23.99 4.47 -25.62
C TYR A 49 -25.30 3.88 -26.13
N SER A 50 -25.72 4.32 -27.31
CA SER A 50 -26.93 3.84 -27.96
C SER A 50 -26.66 2.52 -28.68
N LEU A 51 -27.31 1.45 -28.21
CA LEU A 51 -27.23 0.12 -28.82
C LEU A 51 -27.87 0.10 -30.21
N LYS A 52 -28.87 0.94 -30.44
CA LYS A 52 -29.57 1.04 -31.72
C LYS A 52 -28.75 1.76 -32.79
N SER A 53 -28.11 2.88 -32.43
CA SER A 53 -27.36 3.70 -33.38
C SER A 53 -25.86 3.36 -33.46
N GLY A 54 -25.34 2.63 -32.46
CA GLY A 54 -23.93 2.30 -32.36
C GLY A 54 -23.04 3.50 -32.04
N LYS A 55 -23.55 4.48 -31.29
CA LYS A 55 -22.86 5.75 -31.00
C LYS A 55 -22.91 6.12 -29.53
N VAL A 56 -21.85 6.77 -29.07
CA VAL A 56 -21.83 7.47 -27.78
C VAL A 56 -22.80 8.65 -27.84
N VAL A 57 -23.72 8.69 -26.88
CA VAL A 57 -24.73 9.75 -26.70
C VAL A 57 -24.19 10.86 -25.80
N TYR A 58 -23.46 10.49 -24.75
CA TYR A 58 -22.82 11.42 -23.82
C TYR A 58 -21.64 10.73 -23.14
N GLU A 59 -20.57 11.48 -22.88
CA GLU A 59 -19.43 11.00 -22.11
C GLU A 59 -18.78 12.12 -21.30
N LEU A 60 -18.25 11.74 -20.13
CA LEU A 60 -17.46 12.60 -19.26
C LEU A 60 -16.42 11.73 -18.57
N ASN A 61 -15.14 12.08 -18.67
CA ASN A 61 -14.04 11.31 -18.06
C ASN A 61 -14.13 9.80 -18.38
N ALA A 62 -14.63 9.43 -19.56
CA ALA A 62 -14.96 8.04 -19.89
C ALA A 62 -13.74 7.10 -19.94
N GLN A 63 -12.53 7.65 -20.06
CA GLN A 63 -11.26 6.93 -20.06
C GLN A 63 -10.52 7.01 -18.71
N LYS A 64 -11.10 7.64 -17.67
CA LYS A 64 -10.48 7.72 -16.35
C LYS A 64 -10.89 6.52 -15.51
N LEU A 65 -9.93 5.91 -14.82
CA LEU A 65 -10.20 4.84 -13.86
C LEU A 65 -11.03 5.38 -12.69
N MET A 66 -12.17 4.74 -12.45
CA MET A 66 -13.09 5.06 -11.36
C MET A 66 -13.16 3.88 -10.41
N VAL A 67 -13.26 4.14 -9.10
CA VAL A 67 -13.61 3.13 -8.09
C VAL A 67 -15.07 2.70 -8.33
N PRO A 68 -15.30 1.46 -8.76
CA PRO A 68 -16.60 1.00 -9.26
C PRO A 68 -17.52 0.47 -8.15
N GLY A 69 -16.95 0.11 -7.00
CA GLY A 69 -17.61 -0.68 -5.96
C GLY A 69 -18.25 -1.96 -6.55
N SER A 70 -19.42 -2.33 -6.03
CA SER A 70 -20.19 -3.49 -6.47
C SER A 70 -20.65 -3.51 -7.94
N THR A 71 -20.37 -2.49 -8.77
CA THR A 71 -20.56 -2.63 -10.23
C THR A 71 -19.56 -3.62 -10.83
N THR A 72 -18.46 -3.94 -10.13
CA THR A 72 -17.50 -5.01 -10.46
C THR A 72 -18.18 -6.36 -10.70
N LYS A 73 -19.23 -6.67 -9.95
CA LYS A 73 -19.99 -7.93 -10.06
C LYS A 73 -20.59 -8.15 -11.46
N LEU A 74 -20.74 -7.10 -12.27
CA LEU A 74 -21.14 -7.23 -13.67
C LEU A 74 -20.16 -8.09 -14.47
N PHE A 75 -18.86 -7.94 -14.22
CA PHE A 75 -17.80 -8.68 -14.89
C PHE A 75 -17.73 -10.09 -14.34
N THR A 76 -17.55 -10.23 -13.02
CA THR A 76 -17.43 -11.51 -12.33
C THR A 76 -18.56 -12.48 -12.69
N GLU A 77 -19.81 -12.02 -12.61
CA GLU A 77 -20.97 -12.86 -12.87
C GLU A 77 -21.23 -13.08 -14.36
N GLY A 78 -20.92 -12.10 -15.22
CA GLY A 78 -21.04 -12.31 -16.66
C GLY A 78 -19.95 -13.22 -17.23
N THR A 79 -18.74 -13.20 -16.66
CA THR A 79 -17.71 -14.20 -16.92
C THR A 79 -18.23 -15.59 -16.55
N ALA A 80 -18.81 -15.78 -15.36
CA ALA A 80 -19.39 -17.06 -14.94
C ALA A 80 -20.49 -17.56 -15.88
N LEU A 81 -21.40 -16.67 -16.29
CA LEU A 81 -22.42 -17.03 -17.28
C LEU A 81 -21.80 -17.49 -18.60
N GLU A 82 -20.76 -16.82 -19.08
CA GLU A 82 -20.23 -17.13 -20.40
C GLU A 82 -19.27 -18.33 -20.40
N THR A 83 -18.58 -18.60 -19.28
CA THR A 83 -17.66 -19.74 -19.17
C THR A 83 -18.34 -21.02 -18.75
N LEU A 84 -19.24 -20.97 -17.77
CA LEU A 84 -19.94 -22.15 -17.24
C LEU A 84 -21.28 -22.39 -17.95
N GLY A 85 -21.93 -21.32 -18.42
CA GLY A 85 -23.25 -21.35 -19.06
C GLY A 85 -24.39 -21.05 -18.08
N ALA A 86 -25.40 -20.33 -18.56
CA ALA A 86 -26.58 -19.94 -17.78
C ALA A 86 -27.39 -21.10 -17.16
N ASP A 87 -27.32 -22.29 -17.78
CA ASP A 87 -27.98 -23.52 -17.36
C ASP A 87 -27.10 -24.42 -16.47
N TYR A 88 -25.86 -24.00 -16.16
CA TYR A 88 -24.99 -24.73 -15.25
C TYR A 88 -25.67 -24.94 -13.89
N ARG A 89 -25.47 -26.11 -13.29
CA ARG A 89 -26.02 -26.47 -11.98
C ARG A 89 -24.95 -27.11 -11.12
N PHE A 90 -24.91 -26.71 -9.86
CA PHE A 90 -24.06 -27.34 -8.86
C PHE A 90 -24.69 -28.65 -8.41
N HIS A 91 -23.86 -29.68 -8.24
CA HIS A 91 -24.28 -31.00 -7.77
C HIS A 91 -23.60 -31.31 -6.43
N THR A 92 -24.23 -30.90 -5.32
CA THR A 92 -23.75 -31.23 -3.98
C THR A 92 -24.21 -32.64 -3.63
N ARG A 93 -23.26 -33.54 -3.33
CA ARG A 93 -23.54 -34.98 -3.14
C ARG A 93 -23.08 -35.47 -1.79
N ILE A 94 -23.79 -36.46 -1.26
CA ILE A 94 -23.45 -37.14 -0.01
C ILE A 94 -23.22 -38.63 -0.29
N TYR A 95 -22.02 -39.11 0.05
CA TYR A 95 -21.61 -40.50 -0.12
C TYR A 95 -21.43 -41.22 1.21
N HIS A 96 -21.44 -42.55 1.18
CA HIS A 96 -20.94 -43.38 2.28
C HIS A 96 -19.61 -44.08 1.94
N THR A 97 -18.75 -44.30 2.93
CA THR A 97 -17.42 -44.94 2.74
C THR A 97 -17.38 -46.42 3.14
N GLY A 98 -18.47 -46.95 3.70
CA GLY A 98 -18.54 -48.30 4.25
C GLY A 98 -19.77 -49.09 3.82
N THR A 99 -20.12 -50.14 4.56
CA THR A 99 -21.24 -51.04 4.18
C THR A 99 -22.53 -50.67 4.91
N LEU A 100 -23.62 -50.51 4.16
CA LEU A 100 -24.97 -50.39 4.71
C LEU A 100 -25.56 -51.78 4.95
N LYS A 101 -25.75 -52.15 6.22
CA LYS A 101 -26.34 -53.43 6.62
C LYS A 101 -27.85 -53.43 6.41
N SER A 102 -28.43 -54.63 6.26
CA SER A 102 -29.89 -54.83 6.09
C SER A 102 -30.74 -54.29 7.25
N ASN A 103 -30.16 -54.14 8.44
CA ASN A 103 -30.83 -53.53 9.59
C ASN A 103 -30.81 -51.98 9.57
N GLY A 104 -30.23 -51.36 8.54
CA GLY A 104 -30.10 -49.91 8.38
C GLY A 104 -28.87 -49.29 9.08
N THR A 105 -27.94 -50.10 9.59
CA THR A 105 -26.68 -49.58 10.17
C THR A 105 -25.64 -49.40 9.06
N LEU A 106 -25.13 -48.18 8.88
CA LEU A 106 -23.96 -47.89 8.07
C LEU A 106 -22.69 -48.07 8.90
N GLU A 107 -21.80 -48.98 8.49
CA GLU A 107 -20.47 -49.15 9.08
C GLU A 107 -19.42 -48.39 8.27
N GLY A 108 -19.39 -47.06 8.44
CA GLY A 108 -18.52 -46.14 7.72
C GLY A 108 -18.95 -44.68 7.93
N ASP A 109 -18.25 -43.77 7.27
CA ASP A 109 -18.52 -42.33 7.34
C ASP A 109 -19.62 -41.93 6.33
N ILE A 110 -20.32 -40.84 6.63
CA ILE A 110 -21.12 -40.06 5.67
C ILE A 110 -20.29 -38.83 5.30
N VAL A 111 -20.12 -38.59 4.00
CA VAL A 111 -19.30 -37.47 3.51
C VAL A 111 -20.11 -36.61 2.53
N LEU A 112 -20.36 -35.36 2.91
CA LEU A 112 -20.91 -34.33 2.02
C LEU A 112 -19.76 -33.69 1.26
N VAL A 113 -19.78 -33.80 -0.07
CA VAL A 113 -18.78 -33.19 -0.95
C VAL A 113 -19.30 -31.83 -1.41
N ALA A 114 -18.66 -30.76 -0.94
CA ALA A 114 -19.08 -29.40 -1.20
C ALA A 114 -18.75 -29.00 -2.63
N SER A 115 -19.78 -28.72 -3.44
CA SER A 115 -19.62 -28.43 -4.86
C SER A 115 -19.41 -26.94 -5.16
N GLY A 116 -19.34 -26.07 -4.16
CA GLY A 116 -19.30 -24.63 -4.35
C GLY A 116 -20.67 -23.99 -4.58
N ASP A 117 -21.77 -24.68 -4.25
CA ASP A 117 -23.13 -24.12 -4.36
C ASP A 117 -23.34 -23.03 -3.28
N PRO A 118 -23.60 -21.77 -3.70
CA PRO A 118 -23.83 -20.67 -2.76
C PRO A 118 -25.21 -20.70 -2.08
N ASN A 119 -26.15 -21.57 -2.52
CA ASN A 119 -27.55 -21.54 -2.11
C ASN A 119 -28.03 -22.80 -1.36
N LEU A 120 -27.22 -23.37 -0.47
CA LEU A 120 -27.74 -24.36 0.50
C LEU A 120 -28.54 -23.62 1.61
N SER A 121 -29.63 -22.98 1.21
CA SER A 121 -30.38 -21.98 1.99
C SER A 121 -31.89 -22.09 1.76
N GLY A 122 -32.64 -21.20 2.42
CA GLY A 122 -34.09 -21.08 2.25
C GLY A 122 -34.53 -20.33 1.00
N ARG A 123 -33.60 -19.91 0.13
CA ARG A 123 -33.90 -19.08 -1.05
C ARG A 123 -34.69 -19.83 -2.13
N ILE A 124 -34.53 -21.15 -2.21
CA ILE A 124 -35.12 -21.99 -3.25
C ILE A 124 -36.65 -21.99 -3.14
N GLN A 125 -37.31 -21.53 -4.19
CA GLN A 125 -38.76 -21.49 -4.30
C GLN A 125 -39.32 -22.79 -4.91
N PRO A 126 -40.61 -23.11 -4.69
CA PRO A 126 -41.23 -24.31 -5.27
C PRO A 126 -41.21 -24.38 -6.81
N ASP A 127 -41.07 -23.25 -7.49
CA ASP A 127 -40.98 -23.17 -8.95
C ASP A 127 -39.53 -23.34 -9.48
N GLY A 128 -38.57 -23.58 -8.59
CA GLY A 128 -37.16 -23.76 -8.92
C GLY A 128 -36.38 -22.46 -9.12
N THR A 129 -36.97 -21.30 -8.85
CA THR A 129 -36.28 -20.00 -8.83
C THR A 129 -35.67 -19.69 -7.47
N LEU A 130 -34.76 -18.72 -7.41
CA LEU A 130 -34.23 -18.19 -6.16
C LEU A 130 -34.97 -16.91 -5.75
N GLY A 131 -35.50 -16.88 -4.52
CA GLY A 131 -36.09 -15.71 -3.90
C GLY A 131 -35.02 -14.78 -3.28
N PHE A 132 -35.36 -13.50 -3.16
CA PHE A 132 -34.53 -12.51 -2.50
C PHE A 132 -35.38 -11.44 -1.81
N GLU A 133 -34.75 -10.73 -0.88
CA GLU A 133 -35.29 -9.52 -0.26
C GLU A 133 -34.45 -8.32 -0.71
N ASN A 134 -35.08 -7.15 -0.89
CA ASN A 134 -34.34 -5.94 -1.30
C ASN A 134 -33.30 -5.53 -0.24
N GLU A 135 -33.62 -5.76 1.03
CA GLU A 135 -32.72 -5.61 2.19
C GLU A 135 -32.47 -7.00 2.75
N ASP A 136 -31.44 -7.64 2.21
CA ASP A 136 -31.16 -9.05 2.40
C ASP A 136 -30.50 -9.33 3.76
N HIS A 137 -30.77 -10.52 4.31
CA HIS A 137 -30.20 -10.91 5.60
C HIS A 137 -28.67 -10.92 5.63
N SER A 138 -28.01 -10.98 4.47
CA SER A 138 -26.55 -10.96 4.38
C SER A 138 -25.89 -9.72 5.02
N TYR A 139 -26.62 -8.61 5.13
CA TYR A 139 -26.08 -7.34 5.62
C TYR A 139 -26.55 -6.97 7.03
N GLY A 140 -27.54 -7.69 7.58
CA GLY A 140 -28.19 -7.32 8.84
C GLY A 140 -28.80 -5.92 8.79
N GLY A 141 -29.36 -5.44 9.90
CA GLY A 141 -30.01 -4.14 10.01
C GLY A 141 -31.50 -4.22 10.37
N VAL A 142 -32.10 -3.03 10.56
CA VAL A 142 -33.50 -2.90 10.98
C VAL A 142 -34.50 -3.25 9.88
N ASP A 143 -34.13 -2.99 8.63
CA ASP A 143 -34.96 -3.25 7.47
C ASP A 143 -34.72 -4.65 6.88
N SER A 144 -33.64 -5.30 7.26
CA SER A 144 -33.23 -6.59 6.70
C SER A 144 -34.19 -7.71 7.07
N ARG A 145 -34.39 -8.64 6.14
CA ARG A 145 -35.32 -9.76 6.28
C ARG A 145 -34.66 -11.09 5.88
N GLY A 146 -34.98 -12.14 6.62
CA GLY A 146 -34.59 -13.50 6.27
C GLY A 146 -35.27 -13.94 4.97
N VAL A 147 -34.58 -14.78 4.19
CA VAL A 147 -35.08 -15.21 2.88
C VAL A 147 -35.64 -16.63 2.96
N GLY A 148 -36.91 -16.77 2.59
CA GLY A 148 -37.65 -18.03 2.73
C GLY A 148 -38.00 -18.37 4.18
N SER A 149 -38.72 -19.47 4.37
CA SER A 149 -39.22 -19.88 5.69
C SER A 149 -38.29 -20.84 6.44
N ASP A 150 -37.34 -21.47 5.75
CA ASP A 150 -36.45 -22.49 6.32
C ASP A 150 -35.00 -22.32 5.83
N PRO A 151 -34.11 -21.70 6.63
CA PRO A 151 -32.70 -21.51 6.24
C PRO A 151 -31.92 -22.83 6.10
N LEU A 152 -32.47 -23.97 6.57
CA LEU A 152 -31.86 -25.30 6.44
C LEU A 152 -32.61 -26.22 5.48
N LEU A 153 -33.41 -25.67 4.56
CA LEU A 153 -34.23 -26.41 3.60
C LEU A 153 -33.44 -27.56 2.95
N VAL A 154 -32.34 -27.24 2.25
CA VAL A 154 -31.53 -28.22 1.52
C VAL A 154 -30.85 -29.23 2.46
N ILE A 155 -30.40 -28.80 3.63
CA ILE A 155 -29.79 -29.70 4.64
C ILE A 155 -30.80 -30.73 5.16
N ARG A 156 -32.06 -30.32 5.35
CA ARG A 156 -33.13 -31.23 5.78
C ARG A 156 -33.54 -32.18 4.66
N GLU A 157 -33.54 -31.73 3.41
CA GLU A 157 -33.77 -32.58 2.24
C GLU A 157 -32.71 -33.68 2.13
N PHE A 158 -31.42 -33.35 2.35
CA PHE A 158 -30.36 -34.36 2.42
C PHE A 158 -30.64 -35.43 3.47
N ALA A 159 -31.01 -35.02 4.69
CA ALA A 159 -31.32 -35.95 5.76
C ALA A 159 -32.53 -36.85 5.42
N GLN A 160 -33.56 -36.31 4.77
CA GLN A 160 -34.73 -37.07 4.32
C GLN A 160 -34.35 -38.10 3.22
N GLN A 161 -33.53 -37.71 2.24
CA GLN A 161 -33.02 -38.61 1.22
C GLN A 161 -32.20 -39.75 1.83
N ILE A 162 -31.30 -39.46 2.77
CA ILE A 162 -30.49 -40.47 3.48
C ILE A 162 -31.40 -41.44 4.26
N ALA A 163 -32.43 -40.95 4.95
CA ALA A 163 -33.40 -41.79 5.64
C ALA A 163 -34.16 -42.71 4.65
N SER A 164 -34.54 -42.17 3.49
CA SER A 164 -35.25 -42.93 2.44
C SER A 164 -34.40 -44.07 1.84
N LYS A 165 -33.07 -43.96 1.89
CA LYS A 165 -32.12 -45.03 1.52
C LYS A 165 -32.01 -46.14 2.58
N GLY A 166 -32.76 -46.03 3.68
CA GLY A 166 -32.83 -47.05 4.72
C GLY A 166 -31.76 -46.92 5.80
N VAL A 167 -30.98 -45.84 5.82
CA VAL A 167 -30.02 -45.55 6.89
C VAL A 167 -30.78 -45.19 8.16
N LYS A 168 -30.51 -45.91 9.24
CA LYS A 168 -31.10 -45.73 10.59
C LYS A 168 -30.05 -45.40 11.65
N ARG A 169 -28.80 -45.80 11.41
CA ARG A 169 -27.67 -45.58 12.33
C ARG A 169 -26.38 -45.47 11.55
N VAL A 170 -25.50 -44.56 11.94
CA VAL A 170 -24.15 -44.40 11.38
C VAL A 170 -23.12 -44.76 12.45
N LYS A 171 -22.32 -45.80 12.21
CA LYS A 171 -21.15 -46.17 13.02
C LYS A 171 -19.88 -45.63 12.36
N GLY A 172 -19.81 -44.32 12.29
CA GLY A 172 -18.75 -43.53 11.68
C GLY A 172 -19.07 -42.05 11.87
N ARG A 173 -18.38 -41.18 11.15
CA ARG A 173 -18.48 -39.72 11.28
C ARG A 173 -19.36 -39.14 10.18
N VAL A 174 -19.95 -37.98 10.47
CA VAL A 174 -20.49 -37.07 9.45
C VAL A 174 -19.38 -36.08 9.12
N LEU A 175 -18.98 -35.98 7.86
CA LEU A 175 -17.84 -35.18 7.40
C LEU A 175 -18.23 -34.27 6.23
N ILE A 176 -17.59 -33.11 6.14
CA ILE A 176 -17.78 -32.13 5.06
C ILE A 176 -16.47 -31.98 4.30
N ASP A 177 -16.43 -32.50 3.07
CA ASP A 177 -15.29 -32.35 2.16
C ASP A 177 -15.39 -31.01 1.42
N ALA A 178 -14.74 -29.99 1.97
CA ALA A 178 -14.71 -28.62 1.44
C ALA A 178 -13.39 -28.31 0.71
N ARG A 179 -12.85 -29.27 -0.07
CA ARG A 179 -11.55 -29.13 -0.74
C ARG A 179 -11.60 -28.56 -2.17
N LEU A 180 -12.78 -28.22 -2.70
CA LEU A 180 -12.91 -27.65 -4.05
C LEU A 180 -12.04 -26.40 -4.21
N PHE A 181 -12.01 -25.56 -3.17
CA PHE A 181 -11.05 -24.46 -3.02
C PHE A 181 -10.80 -24.16 -1.53
N PRO A 182 -9.71 -23.46 -1.17
CA PRO A 182 -9.40 -23.16 0.23
C PRO A 182 -10.49 -22.32 0.92
N GLN A 183 -11.01 -22.81 2.06
CA GLN A 183 -11.85 -22.00 2.93
C GLN A 183 -11.02 -21.18 3.93
N GLY A 184 -11.54 -20.05 4.41
CA GLY A 184 -10.96 -19.30 5.52
C GLY A 184 -10.74 -17.81 5.26
N THR A 185 -10.57 -17.42 3.99
CA THR A 185 -10.51 -16.01 3.61
C THR A 185 -11.87 -15.35 3.87
N ARG A 186 -11.87 -14.17 4.50
CA ARG A 186 -13.09 -13.39 4.71
C ARG A 186 -13.33 -12.44 3.54
N GLU A 187 -14.58 -12.34 3.10
CA GLU A 187 -14.94 -11.36 2.10
C GLU A 187 -15.00 -9.95 2.73
N LEU A 188 -14.58 -8.93 1.97
CA LEU A 188 -14.30 -7.57 2.43
C LEU A 188 -15.52 -6.74 2.93
N GLY A 189 -16.76 -7.05 2.53
CA GLY A 189 -17.93 -6.22 2.85
C GLY A 189 -18.79 -6.69 4.04
N THR A 190 -19.02 -7.99 4.19
CA THR A 190 -19.86 -8.65 5.21
C THR A 190 -19.00 -9.39 6.23
N GLY A 191 -17.71 -9.60 5.95
CA GLY A 191 -16.78 -10.32 6.82
C GLY A 191 -17.04 -11.83 6.89
N VAL A 192 -17.93 -12.36 6.07
CA VAL A 192 -18.27 -13.79 6.03
C VAL A 192 -17.09 -14.59 5.46
N VAL A 193 -16.88 -15.79 6.01
CA VAL A 193 -15.83 -16.71 5.57
C VAL A 193 -16.23 -17.38 4.26
N MET A 194 -15.40 -17.23 3.23
CA MET A 194 -15.55 -17.94 1.97
C MET A 194 -15.23 -19.42 2.15
N SER A 195 -16.07 -20.27 1.56
CA SER A 195 -15.91 -21.72 1.61
C SER A 195 -16.69 -22.38 0.46
N PRO A 196 -16.25 -23.55 -0.06
CA PRO A 196 -17.05 -24.34 -1.01
C PRO A 196 -18.39 -24.82 -0.46
N ILE A 197 -18.58 -24.78 0.86
CA ILE A 197 -19.84 -25.08 1.52
C ILE A 197 -20.47 -23.79 2.04
N VAL A 198 -21.65 -23.44 1.52
CA VAL A 198 -22.37 -22.22 1.89
C VAL A 198 -23.76 -22.58 2.40
N VAL A 199 -23.90 -22.64 3.72
CA VAL A 199 -25.21 -22.91 4.35
C VAL A 199 -25.78 -21.59 4.84
N ASN A 200 -26.96 -21.22 4.34
CA ASN A 200 -27.63 -19.95 4.68
C ASN A 200 -26.69 -18.74 4.57
N ASP A 201 -25.99 -18.62 3.43
CA ASP A 201 -24.99 -17.57 3.18
C ASP A 201 -23.84 -17.52 4.19
N ASN A 202 -23.56 -18.64 4.87
CA ASN A 202 -22.62 -18.77 5.98
C ASN A 202 -22.93 -17.80 7.14
N LEU A 203 -24.22 -17.62 7.39
CA LEU A 203 -24.77 -16.76 8.44
C LEU A 203 -25.75 -17.50 9.34
N ILE A 204 -25.82 -17.02 10.58
CA ILE A 204 -26.92 -17.29 11.51
C ILE A 204 -27.62 -15.97 11.78
N ASP A 205 -28.90 -15.89 11.45
CA ASP A 205 -29.71 -14.70 11.65
C ASP A 205 -30.04 -14.57 13.14
N VAL A 206 -29.70 -13.43 13.75
CA VAL A 206 -30.04 -13.11 15.14
C VAL A 206 -31.14 -12.05 15.16
N ILE A 207 -32.36 -12.48 15.45
CA ILE A 207 -33.56 -11.66 15.58
C ILE A 207 -33.56 -11.06 17.00
N ALA A 208 -33.26 -9.77 17.10
CA ALA A 208 -33.15 -9.06 18.36
C ALA A 208 -34.39 -8.19 18.62
N THR A 209 -35.08 -8.41 19.74
CA THR A 209 -36.31 -7.69 20.12
C THR A 209 -36.09 -6.90 21.40
N PRO A 210 -36.36 -5.58 21.44
CA PRO A 210 -36.23 -4.80 22.66
C PRO A 210 -37.21 -5.29 23.74
N GLY A 211 -36.79 -5.17 25.01
CA GLY A 211 -37.62 -5.41 26.18
C GLY A 211 -38.70 -4.34 26.38
N ALA A 212 -39.56 -4.53 27.38
CA ALA A 212 -40.75 -3.69 27.57
C ALA A 212 -40.45 -2.26 28.05
N THR A 213 -39.29 -2.01 28.66
CA THR A 213 -38.89 -0.71 29.21
C THR A 213 -37.41 -0.44 28.96
N GLU A 214 -37.01 0.83 28.98
CA GLU A 214 -35.59 1.22 28.98
C GLU A 214 -34.82 0.48 30.09
N GLY A 215 -33.62 -0.01 29.77
CA GLY A 215 -32.75 -0.81 30.64
C GLY A 215 -33.13 -2.29 30.75
N ALA A 216 -34.31 -2.71 30.26
CA ALA A 216 -34.69 -4.13 30.28
C ALA A 216 -33.83 -4.96 29.30
N PRO A 217 -33.55 -6.24 29.60
CA PRO A 217 -32.82 -7.11 28.67
C PRO A 217 -33.61 -7.30 27.37
N ALA A 218 -32.92 -7.26 26.23
CA ALA A 218 -33.49 -7.62 24.94
C ALA A 218 -33.67 -9.14 24.82
N GLN A 219 -34.54 -9.59 23.92
CA GLN A 219 -34.70 -11.01 23.58
C GLN A 219 -33.96 -11.30 22.28
N LEU A 220 -33.20 -12.41 22.25
CA LEU A 220 -32.52 -12.89 21.05
C LEU A 220 -33.13 -14.23 20.63
N LYS A 221 -33.52 -14.33 19.37
CA LYS A 221 -33.88 -15.58 18.70
C LYS A 221 -32.95 -15.79 17.52
N ILE A 222 -32.52 -17.02 17.26
CA ILE A 222 -31.66 -17.32 16.11
C ILE A 222 -32.38 -18.14 15.05
N ALA A 223 -32.00 -17.96 13.79
CA ALA A 223 -32.44 -18.76 12.66
C ALA A 223 -31.24 -19.08 11.75
N PRO A 224 -30.92 -20.36 11.50
CA PRO A 224 -31.54 -21.54 12.11
C PRO A 224 -31.24 -21.67 13.61
N GLU A 225 -32.13 -22.36 14.31
CA GLU A 225 -31.81 -22.91 15.63
C GLU A 225 -30.82 -24.06 15.47
N THR A 226 -29.67 -23.96 16.12
CA THR A 226 -28.60 -24.96 16.05
C THR A 226 -27.76 -24.96 17.32
N SER A 227 -27.17 -26.10 17.65
CA SER A 227 -26.17 -26.23 18.73
C SER A 227 -24.77 -25.73 18.33
N TYR A 228 -24.55 -25.35 17.06
CA TYR A 228 -23.26 -24.83 16.60
C TYR A 228 -22.80 -23.60 17.37
N VAL A 229 -23.71 -22.70 17.75
CA VAL A 229 -23.40 -21.48 18.51
C VAL A 229 -24.37 -21.26 19.65
N ARG A 230 -23.86 -20.78 20.79
CA ARG A 230 -24.65 -20.34 21.94
C ARG A 230 -24.35 -18.87 22.25
N PHE A 231 -25.38 -18.04 22.18
CA PHE A 231 -25.27 -16.63 22.53
C PHE A 231 -25.47 -16.39 24.04
N VAL A 232 -24.49 -15.74 24.68
CA VAL A 232 -24.62 -15.13 26.01
C VAL A 232 -25.20 -13.73 25.80
N ASN A 233 -26.49 -13.57 26.06
CA ASN A 233 -27.20 -12.32 25.82
C ASN A 233 -26.92 -11.29 26.93
N LYS A 234 -26.24 -10.20 26.57
CA LYS A 234 -26.06 -8.99 27.40
C LYS A 234 -26.64 -7.74 26.74
N VAL A 235 -27.50 -7.91 25.74
CA VAL A 235 -28.12 -6.82 24.99
C VAL A 235 -29.25 -6.22 25.83
N THR A 236 -29.34 -4.89 25.86
CA THR A 236 -30.33 -4.15 26.65
C THR A 236 -31.25 -3.31 25.76
N THR A 237 -32.26 -2.70 26.36
CA THR A 237 -33.23 -1.82 25.68
C THR A 237 -32.88 -0.36 25.94
N GLY A 238 -32.57 0.39 24.90
CA GLY A 238 -32.34 1.83 24.93
C GLY A 238 -33.64 2.65 24.85
N LYS A 239 -33.50 3.98 24.84
CA LYS A 239 -34.62 4.93 24.73
C LYS A 239 -35.32 4.86 23.38
N THR A 240 -36.59 5.29 23.33
CA THR A 240 -37.30 5.53 22.06
C THR A 240 -36.48 6.49 21.18
N GLY A 241 -36.23 6.09 19.94
CA GLY A 241 -35.46 6.91 18.98
C GLY A 241 -33.92 6.87 19.15
N SER A 242 -33.39 6.06 20.09
CA SER A 242 -31.94 5.81 20.16
C SER A 242 -31.44 5.03 18.94
N LYS A 243 -30.13 5.07 18.69
CA LYS A 243 -29.49 4.25 17.65
C LYS A 243 -29.46 2.78 18.09
N LEU A 244 -29.53 1.87 17.13
CA LEU A 244 -29.26 0.45 17.36
C LEU A 244 -27.75 0.26 17.51
N GLU A 245 -27.32 -0.32 18.62
CA GLU A 245 -25.95 -0.74 18.86
C GLU A 245 -25.96 -2.24 19.13
N PHE A 246 -25.19 -3.03 18.38
CA PHE A 246 -25.12 -4.48 18.54
C PHE A 246 -23.73 -4.97 18.14
N ASP A 247 -23.12 -5.80 18.99
CA ASP A 247 -21.79 -6.34 18.75
C ASP A 247 -21.67 -7.77 19.31
N TYR A 248 -20.69 -8.53 18.80
CA TYR A 248 -20.36 -9.88 19.22
C TYR A 248 -18.92 -9.94 19.75
N SER A 249 -18.70 -10.65 20.85
CA SER A 249 -17.34 -11.01 21.26
C SER A 249 -16.71 -11.99 20.27
N ASP A 250 -15.38 -12.10 20.30
CA ASP A 250 -14.70 -13.22 19.66
C ASP A 250 -15.28 -14.56 20.14
N PRO A 251 -15.52 -15.51 19.21
CA PRO A 251 -16.11 -16.80 19.55
C PRO A 251 -15.17 -17.62 20.43
N GLN A 252 -15.71 -18.17 21.52
CA GLN A 252 -14.97 -19.04 22.43
C GLN A 252 -15.37 -20.50 22.22
N PRO A 253 -14.42 -21.46 22.29
CA PRO A 253 -14.75 -22.87 22.12
C PRO A 253 -15.66 -23.35 23.26
N GLY A 254 -16.79 -23.93 22.88
CA GLY A 254 -17.72 -24.61 23.77
C GLY A 254 -17.54 -26.14 23.73
N PRO A 255 -18.34 -26.88 24.51
CA PRO A 255 -18.31 -28.34 24.53
C PRO A 255 -18.55 -28.93 23.13
N ASN A 256 -17.83 -29.99 22.77
CA ASN A 256 -17.97 -30.69 21.49
C ASN A 256 -17.74 -29.81 20.26
N GLY A 257 -16.94 -28.73 20.37
CA GLY A 257 -16.60 -27.87 19.24
C GLY A 257 -17.72 -26.92 18.81
N SER A 258 -18.69 -26.63 19.68
CA SER A 258 -19.62 -25.51 19.51
C SER A 258 -18.92 -24.17 19.76
N GLN A 259 -19.54 -23.05 19.41
CA GLN A 259 -19.05 -21.69 19.69
C GLN A 259 -19.89 -21.05 20.80
N VAL A 260 -19.25 -20.32 21.72
CA VAL A 260 -19.90 -19.47 22.72
C VAL A 260 -19.57 -18.03 22.42
N VAL A 261 -20.59 -17.22 22.18
CA VAL A 261 -20.44 -15.82 21.75
C VAL A 261 -21.22 -14.93 22.70
N THR A 262 -20.63 -13.84 23.17
CA THR A 262 -21.38 -12.84 23.95
C THR A 262 -21.93 -11.78 23.02
N ALA A 263 -23.24 -11.57 23.04
CA ALA A 263 -23.90 -10.48 22.32
C ALA A 263 -24.08 -9.29 23.27
N THR A 264 -23.62 -8.10 22.87
CA THR A 264 -23.70 -6.85 23.65
C THR A 264 -24.32 -5.73 22.84
N GLY A 265 -24.90 -4.73 23.50
CA GLY A 265 -25.45 -3.55 22.84
C GLY A 265 -26.76 -3.05 23.44
N SER A 266 -27.43 -2.17 22.69
CA SER A 266 -28.66 -1.48 23.08
C SER A 266 -29.61 -1.34 21.89
N LEU A 267 -30.86 -1.80 22.04
CA LEU A 267 -31.91 -1.72 21.02
C LEU A 267 -32.92 -0.61 21.33
N PRO A 268 -33.34 0.23 20.37
CA PRO A 268 -34.31 1.28 20.64
C PRO A 268 -35.70 0.74 21.01
N LEU A 269 -36.26 1.25 22.11
CA LEU A 269 -37.61 0.92 22.56
C LEU A 269 -38.67 1.23 21.48
N GLY A 270 -39.61 0.30 21.28
CA GLY A 270 -40.77 0.47 20.40
C GLY A 270 -40.53 0.25 18.90
N LYS A 271 -39.30 -0.06 18.47
CA LYS A 271 -39.02 -0.54 17.11
C LYS A 271 -38.92 -2.07 17.08
N PRO A 272 -39.78 -2.80 16.36
CA PRO A 272 -39.67 -4.25 16.26
C PRO A 272 -38.45 -4.69 15.45
N VAL A 273 -37.91 -5.85 15.87
CA VAL A 273 -36.94 -6.76 15.21
C VAL A 273 -35.87 -6.08 14.35
N GLY A 274 -34.76 -5.71 14.98
CA GLY A 274 -33.49 -5.60 14.26
C GLY A 274 -32.96 -7.00 13.99
N MET A 275 -32.74 -7.37 12.73
CA MET A 275 -32.06 -8.62 12.40
C MET A 275 -30.57 -8.33 12.31
N VAL A 276 -29.77 -8.96 13.14
CA VAL A 276 -28.32 -8.83 13.13
C VAL A 276 -27.74 -10.16 12.71
N SER A 277 -26.89 -10.15 11.70
CA SER A 277 -26.36 -11.39 11.14
C SER A 277 -25.08 -11.78 11.88
N TYR A 278 -24.93 -13.06 12.21
CA TYR A 278 -23.72 -13.60 12.80
C TYR A 278 -22.91 -14.36 11.73
N PRO A 279 -21.76 -13.81 11.28
CA PRO A 279 -20.83 -14.50 10.37
C PRO A 279 -20.26 -15.77 10.98
N VAL A 280 -20.52 -16.90 10.32
CA VAL A 280 -20.01 -18.19 10.77
C VAL A 280 -18.49 -18.26 10.58
N PRO A 281 -17.70 -18.51 11.64
CA PRO A 281 -16.24 -18.53 11.54
C PRO A 281 -15.67 -19.81 10.90
N ASP A 282 -16.40 -20.92 10.90
CA ASP A 282 -16.00 -22.20 10.29
C ASP A 282 -17.21 -22.82 9.55
N PRO A 283 -17.38 -22.50 8.25
CA PRO A 283 -18.50 -22.99 7.45
C PRO A 283 -18.60 -24.51 7.36
N ALA A 284 -17.47 -25.21 7.22
CA ALA A 284 -17.47 -26.67 7.18
C ALA A 284 -17.93 -27.29 8.50
N ARG A 285 -17.47 -26.75 9.63
CA ARG A 285 -17.95 -27.20 10.95
C ARG A 285 -19.43 -26.88 11.15
N TYR A 286 -19.88 -25.70 10.74
CA TYR A 286 -21.29 -25.33 10.81
C TYR A 286 -22.17 -26.30 10.02
N ALA A 287 -21.83 -26.56 8.75
CA ALA A 287 -22.51 -27.53 7.91
C ALA A 287 -22.54 -28.94 8.52
N GLN A 288 -21.42 -29.37 9.13
CA GLN A 288 -21.32 -30.67 9.80
C GLN A 288 -22.31 -30.80 10.97
N VAL A 289 -22.44 -29.74 11.79
CA VAL A 289 -23.35 -29.72 12.95
C VAL A 289 -24.80 -29.75 12.47
N VAL A 290 -25.19 -28.84 11.57
CA VAL A 290 -26.60 -28.75 11.13
C VAL A 290 -27.05 -29.98 10.33
N LEU A 291 -26.15 -30.61 9.56
CA LEU A 291 -26.45 -31.87 8.88
C LEU A 291 -26.67 -33.01 9.89
N SER A 292 -25.84 -33.09 10.92
CA SER A 292 -25.98 -34.09 11.99
C SER A 292 -27.29 -33.90 12.78
N GLU A 293 -27.66 -32.65 13.06
CA GLU A 293 -28.95 -32.30 13.68
C GLU A 293 -30.13 -32.68 12.79
N ALA A 294 -30.04 -32.40 11.48
CA ALA A 294 -31.06 -32.80 10.51
C ALA A 294 -31.21 -34.32 10.42
N LEU A 295 -30.12 -35.09 10.40
CA LEU A 295 -30.14 -36.56 10.43
C LEU A 295 -30.85 -37.09 11.68
N ARG A 296 -30.56 -36.52 12.86
CA ARG A 296 -31.24 -36.87 14.11
C ARG A 296 -32.74 -36.55 14.07
N SER A 297 -33.13 -35.45 13.42
CA SER A 297 -34.55 -35.10 13.24
C SER A 297 -35.31 -36.16 12.43
N GLN A 298 -34.61 -36.86 11.52
CA GLN A 298 -35.12 -38.01 10.75
C GLN A 298 -34.98 -39.35 11.51
N LYS A 299 -34.66 -39.31 12.81
CA LYS A 299 -34.46 -40.48 13.68
C LYS A 299 -33.29 -41.38 13.27
N ILE A 300 -32.29 -40.82 12.59
CA ILE A 300 -31.04 -41.50 12.30
C ILE A 300 -30.09 -41.30 13.49
N GLU A 301 -29.62 -42.40 14.06
CA GLU A 301 -28.64 -42.36 15.16
C GLU A 301 -27.25 -41.99 14.60
N VAL A 302 -26.81 -40.76 14.87
CA VAL A 302 -25.49 -40.24 14.54
C VAL A 302 -24.87 -39.48 15.72
N GLU A 303 -23.55 -39.51 15.81
CA GLU A 303 -22.78 -38.64 16.70
C GLU A 303 -22.43 -37.33 16.00
N ILE A 304 -22.31 -36.24 16.78
CA ILE A 304 -21.75 -34.98 16.27
C ILE A 304 -20.27 -35.00 16.62
N PRO A 305 -19.35 -35.14 15.64
CA PRO A 305 -17.92 -35.14 15.92
C PRO A 305 -17.47 -33.81 16.55
N ALA A 306 -16.34 -33.81 17.26
CA ALA A 306 -15.78 -32.60 17.87
C ALA A 306 -15.13 -31.65 16.84
N ASN A 307 -14.69 -32.18 15.69
CA ASN A 307 -14.08 -31.43 14.58
C ASN A 307 -14.45 -32.07 13.22
N ASN A 308 -14.04 -31.44 12.12
CA ASN A 308 -14.24 -31.92 10.75
C ASN A 308 -12.94 -32.52 10.14
N ASP A 309 -12.03 -33.02 10.98
CA ASP A 309 -10.70 -33.45 10.53
C ASP A 309 -10.76 -34.86 9.90
N ALA A 310 -10.39 -34.96 8.62
CA ALA A 310 -10.27 -36.22 7.91
C ALA A 310 -9.25 -36.13 6.76
N ASP A 311 -8.63 -37.26 6.42
CA ASP A 311 -7.92 -37.41 5.14
C ASP A 311 -8.94 -37.67 4.04
N PHE A 312 -9.55 -36.59 3.54
CA PHE A 312 -10.56 -36.66 2.50
C PHE A 312 -10.02 -37.26 1.18
N LYS A 313 -8.71 -37.20 0.93
CA LYS A 313 -8.11 -37.82 -0.26
C LYS A 313 -8.17 -39.34 -0.17
N ALA A 314 -8.02 -39.91 1.03
CA ALA A 314 -8.23 -41.33 1.25
C ALA A 314 -9.69 -41.77 1.09
N LEU A 315 -10.66 -40.86 1.25
CA LEU A 315 -12.10 -41.14 1.13
C LEU A 315 -12.62 -41.06 -0.31
N GLU A 316 -11.94 -40.32 -1.18
CA GLU A 316 -12.31 -40.05 -2.58
C GLU A 316 -12.66 -41.29 -3.42
N PRO A 317 -11.98 -42.46 -3.28
CA PRO A 317 -12.37 -43.69 -3.99
C PRO A 317 -13.78 -44.21 -3.64
N SER A 318 -14.39 -43.70 -2.56
CA SER A 318 -15.77 -44.02 -2.16
C SER A 318 -16.81 -43.15 -2.85
N TYR A 319 -16.42 -42.08 -3.55
CA TYR A 319 -17.34 -41.13 -4.20
C TYR A 319 -17.84 -41.69 -5.53
N LYS A 320 -18.62 -42.77 -5.46
CA LYS A 320 -19.13 -43.50 -6.62
C LYS A 320 -20.66 -43.55 -6.61
N PRO A 321 -21.32 -43.70 -7.77
CA PRO A 321 -22.79 -43.74 -7.85
C PRO A 321 -23.45 -44.79 -6.94
N GLU A 322 -22.83 -45.95 -6.76
CA GLU A 322 -23.32 -47.00 -5.86
C GLU A 322 -23.31 -46.62 -4.37
N ASN A 323 -22.48 -45.65 -3.98
CA ASN A 323 -22.34 -45.18 -2.61
C ASN A 323 -23.10 -43.87 -2.35
N LEU A 324 -23.82 -43.35 -3.35
CA LEU A 324 -24.55 -42.09 -3.26
C LEU A 324 -25.79 -42.26 -2.36
N LEU A 325 -25.81 -41.51 -1.26
CA LEU A 325 -26.95 -41.46 -0.34
C LEU A 325 -27.94 -40.36 -0.70
N ALA A 326 -27.45 -39.18 -1.07
CA ALA A 326 -28.29 -38.03 -1.38
C ALA A 326 -27.59 -37.05 -2.34
N GLU A 327 -28.39 -36.28 -3.09
CA GLU A 327 -27.91 -35.26 -4.02
C GLU A 327 -28.85 -34.04 -3.98
N HIS A 328 -28.24 -32.86 -4.03
CA HIS A 328 -28.91 -31.60 -4.32
C HIS A 328 -28.37 -31.08 -5.66
N VAL A 329 -29.30 -30.71 -6.54
CA VAL A 329 -29.00 -30.05 -7.80
C VAL A 329 -29.53 -28.64 -7.70
N SER A 330 -28.63 -27.66 -7.80
CA SER A 330 -28.99 -26.25 -7.64
C SER A 330 -29.96 -25.78 -8.74
N PRO A 331 -30.71 -24.68 -8.51
CA PRO A 331 -31.22 -23.85 -9.60
C PRO A 331 -30.14 -23.48 -10.62
N PRO A 332 -30.50 -23.10 -11.87
CA PRO A 332 -29.53 -22.68 -12.88
C PRO A 332 -28.65 -21.54 -12.38
N LEU A 333 -27.40 -21.46 -12.86
CA LEU A 333 -26.46 -20.37 -12.57
C LEU A 333 -27.06 -18.99 -12.87
N SER A 334 -27.93 -18.86 -13.86
CA SER A 334 -28.65 -17.60 -14.15
C SER A 334 -29.58 -17.12 -13.03
N GLU A 335 -30.08 -18.01 -12.17
CA GLU A 335 -30.81 -17.62 -10.96
C GLU A 335 -29.86 -17.14 -9.87
N GLU A 336 -28.67 -17.74 -9.76
CA GLU A 336 -27.65 -17.32 -8.81
C GLU A 336 -27.10 -15.93 -9.17
N VAL A 337 -26.73 -15.71 -10.43
CA VAL A 337 -26.32 -14.39 -10.93
C VAL A 337 -27.39 -13.33 -10.65
N LYS A 338 -28.67 -13.69 -10.75
CA LYS A 338 -29.78 -12.80 -10.38
C LYS A 338 -29.73 -12.42 -8.90
N ILE A 339 -29.46 -13.36 -7.99
CA ILE A 339 -29.29 -13.06 -6.56
C ILE A 339 -28.09 -12.12 -6.35
N THR A 340 -26.93 -12.49 -6.88
CA THR A 340 -25.70 -11.69 -6.77
C THR A 340 -25.89 -10.26 -7.25
N LEU A 341 -26.57 -10.06 -8.39
CA LEU A 341 -26.75 -8.72 -8.96
C LEU A 341 -27.90 -7.93 -8.31
N LYS A 342 -29.06 -8.54 -8.02
CA LYS A 342 -30.23 -7.87 -7.40
C LYS A 342 -29.93 -7.43 -5.97
N VAL A 343 -29.47 -8.38 -5.15
CA VAL A 343 -29.14 -8.18 -3.74
C VAL A 343 -27.82 -7.43 -3.60
N SER A 344 -26.94 -7.54 -4.59
CA SER A 344 -25.52 -7.17 -4.48
C SER A 344 -24.70 -8.12 -3.61
N GLN A 345 -25.09 -9.40 -3.50
CA GLN A 345 -24.52 -10.39 -2.60
C GLN A 345 -22.99 -10.51 -2.77
N ASN A 346 -22.24 -10.20 -1.72
CA ASN A 346 -20.78 -10.13 -1.77
C ASN A 346 -20.06 -11.48 -1.61
N LEU A 347 -20.54 -12.35 -0.73
CA LEU A 347 -19.98 -13.70 -0.54
C LEU A 347 -20.03 -14.47 -1.86
N HIS A 348 -21.19 -14.45 -2.52
CA HIS A 348 -21.43 -15.11 -3.80
C HIS A 348 -20.44 -14.60 -4.85
N ALA A 349 -20.40 -13.28 -5.06
CA ALA A 349 -19.48 -12.67 -6.01
C ALA A 349 -18.00 -12.93 -5.67
N SER A 350 -17.61 -12.91 -4.39
CA SER A 350 -16.22 -13.11 -3.98
C SER A 350 -15.78 -14.57 -4.13
N MET A 351 -16.72 -15.52 -4.08
CA MET A 351 -16.47 -16.93 -4.39
C MET A 351 -16.34 -17.18 -5.88
N THR A 352 -16.95 -16.37 -6.75
CA THR A 352 -16.96 -16.62 -8.19
C THR A 352 -15.56 -16.79 -8.82
N PRO A 353 -14.52 -15.99 -8.51
CA PRO A 353 -13.16 -16.27 -8.99
C PRO A 353 -12.65 -17.66 -8.58
N TYR A 354 -12.91 -18.10 -7.34
CA TYR A 354 -12.53 -19.44 -6.89
C TYR A 354 -13.31 -20.54 -7.64
N LEU A 355 -14.61 -20.31 -7.89
CA LEU A 355 -15.45 -21.23 -8.65
C LEU A 355 -14.98 -21.32 -10.11
N LEU A 356 -14.65 -20.20 -10.74
CA LEU A 356 -14.11 -20.16 -12.10
C LEU A 356 -12.78 -20.90 -12.19
N GLY A 357 -11.86 -20.64 -11.26
CA GLY A 357 -10.57 -21.32 -11.23
C GLY A 357 -10.71 -22.84 -11.04
N ALA A 358 -11.60 -23.27 -10.16
CA ALA A 358 -11.81 -24.70 -9.90
C ALA A 358 -12.60 -25.41 -11.02
N LEU A 359 -13.67 -24.79 -11.53
CA LEU A 359 -14.63 -25.44 -12.44
C LEU A 359 -14.30 -25.25 -13.92
N ALA A 360 -13.83 -24.07 -14.31
CA ALA A 360 -13.45 -23.75 -15.70
C ALA A 360 -11.93 -23.85 -15.91
N GLY A 361 -11.15 -23.34 -14.96
CA GLY A 361 -9.69 -23.40 -14.99
C GLY A 361 -9.11 -24.78 -14.58
N HIS A 362 -9.92 -25.62 -13.93
CA HIS A 362 -9.50 -26.91 -13.36
C HIS A 362 -8.26 -26.82 -12.45
N ALA A 363 -8.07 -25.68 -11.79
CA ALA A 363 -6.95 -25.41 -10.92
C ALA A 363 -7.15 -26.07 -9.54
N THR A 364 -6.03 -26.43 -8.90
CA THR A 364 -6.00 -26.99 -7.54
C THR A 364 -5.09 -26.19 -6.59
N LYS A 365 -4.45 -25.15 -7.11
CA LYS A 365 -3.57 -24.19 -6.44
C LYS A 365 -3.78 -22.83 -7.07
N ASP A 366 -3.54 -21.76 -6.31
CA ASP A 366 -3.70 -20.37 -6.76
C ASP A 366 -5.04 -20.17 -7.49
N ILE A 367 -6.09 -20.77 -6.92
CA ILE A 367 -7.36 -21.03 -7.62
C ILE A 367 -8.08 -19.73 -7.96
N ASP A 368 -8.03 -18.75 -7.06
CA ASP A 368 -8.56 -17.41 -7.31
C ASP A 368 -7.84 -16.72 -8.47
N GLN A 369 -6.51 -16.79 -8.52
CA GLN A 369 -5.74 -16.27 -9.65
C GLN A 369 -6.11 -16.98 -10.95
N ALA A 370 -6.23 -18.31 -10.94
CA ALA A 370 -6.69 -19.05 -12.11
C ALA A 370 -8.11 -18.64 -12.55
N GLY A 371 -8.97 -18.24 -11.62
CA GLY A 371 -10.26 -17.63 -11.91
C GLY A 371 -10.16 -16.28 -12.61
N PHE A 372 -9.26 -15.42 -12.14
CA PHE A 372 -8.96 -14.15 -12.83
C PHE A 372 -8.30 -14.35 -14.19
N ASP A 373 -7.51 -15.41 -14.38
CA ASP A 373 -6.96 -15.75 -15.70
C ASP A 373 -8.09 -16.14 -16.67
N VAL A 374 -9.07 -16.91 -16.21
CA VAL A 374 -10.28 -17.24 -16.98
C VAL A 374 -11.08 -15.97 -17.36
N GLU A 375 -11.24 -15.05 -16.40
CA GLU A 375 -11.89 -13.75 -16.65
C GLU A 375 -11.09 -12.88 -17.63
N HIS A 376 -9.78 -12.77 -17.42
CA HIS A 376 -8.86 -12.04 -18.30
C HIS A 376 -8.94 -12.55 -19.74
N ASP A 377 -8.94 -13.87 -19.94
CA ASP A 377 -9.02 -14.50 -21.25
C ASP A 377 -10.36 -14.22 -21.93
N PHE A 378 -11.46 -14.27 -21.18
CA PHE A 378 -12.79 -13.91 -21.69
C PHE A 378 -12.83 -12.43 -22.11
N LEU A 379 -12.45 -11.51 -21.22
CA LEU A 379 -12.49 -10.07 -21.47
C LEU A 379 -11.55 -9.67 -22.63
N SER A 380 -10.38 -10.29 -22.72
CA SER A 380 -9.44 -10.13 -23.85
C SER A 380 -10.07 -10.61 -25.16
N LYS A 381 -10.69 -11.80 -25.16
CA LYS A 381 -11.30 -12.40 -26.34
C LYS A 381 -12.44 -11.57 -26.93
N VAL A 382 -13.17 -10.84 -26.08
CA VAL A 382 -14.25 -9.94 -26.53
C VAL A 382 -13.74 -8.55 -26.95
N GLY A 383 -12.41 -8.33 -26.93
CA GLY A 383 -11.76 -7.14 -27.47
C GLY A 383 -11.75 -5.95 -26.53
N LEU A 384 -11.86 -6.18 -25.21
CA LEU A 384 -11.74 -5.12 -24.22
C LEU A 384 -10.28 -4.76 -23.97
N ASP A 385 -10.01 -3.48 -23.77
CA ASP A 385 -8.70 -2.98 -23.37
C ASP A 385 -8.51 -3.18 -21.88
N LEU A 386 -7.77 -4.22 -21.49
CA LEU A 386 -7.56 -4.54 -20.09
C LEU A 386 -6.70 -3.52 -19.33
N THR A 387 -6.02 -2.60 -20.01
CA THR A 387 -5.33 -1.48 -19.33
C THR A 387 -6.32 -0.48 -18.73
N ALA A 388 -7.60 -0.53 -19.15
CA ALA A 388 -8.69 0.27 -18.62
C ALA A 388 -9.43 -0.39 -17.43
N ALA A 389 -8.88 -1.47 -16.89
CA ALA A 389 -9.43 -2.26 -15.79
C ALA A 389 -8.33 -2.70 -14.80
N SER A 390 -8.70 -2.80 -13.53
CA SER A 390 -7.90 -3.44 -12.48
C SER A 390 -8.86 -4.05 -11.47
N GLN A 391 -8.65 -5.30 -11.08
CA GLN A 391 -9.56 -6.02 -10.20
C GLN A 391 -8.75 -7.07 -9.43
N SER A 392 -8.97 -7.18 -8.12
CA SER A 392 -8.33 -8.21 -7.30
C SER A 392 -9.30 -8.97 -6.38
N ASP A 393 -10.61 -8.73 -6.54
CA ASP A 393 -11.66 -9.48 -5.86
C ASP A 393 -12.93 -9.51 -6.74
N GLY A 394 -13.85 -10.41 -6.45
CA GLY A 394 -15.07 -10.57 -7.25
C GLY A 394 -16.21 -9.60 -6.88
N ALA A 395 -16.17 -8.98 -5.70
CA ALA A 395 -17.25 -8.14 -5.18
C ALA A 395 -17.06 -6.64 -5.45
N GLY A 396 -15.84 -6.19 -5.75
CA GLY A 396 -15.47 -4.80 -6.04
C GLY A 396 -14.93 -3.99 -4.85
N GLY A 397 -14.32 -4.65 -3.86
CA GLY A 397 -13.64 -3.98 -2.74
C GLY A 397 -12.28 -3.38 -3.11
N ASN A 398 -11.65 -3.91 -4.16
CA ASN A 398 -10.38 -3.49 -4.74
C ASN A 398 -10.44 -3.65 -6.26
N ALA A 399 -11.06 -2.67 -6.91
CA ALA A 399 -11.18 -2.63 -8.36
C ALA A 399 -11.21 -1.19 -8.88
N PHE A 400 -10.89 -1.03 -10.16
CA PHE A 400 -10.92 0.22 -10.92
C PHE A 400 -11.32 -0.08 -12.35
N PHE A 401 -12.33 0.61 -12.89
CA PHE A 401 -12.69 0.53 -14.30
C PHE A 401 -12.93 1.91 -14.88
N THR A 402 -12.63 2.09 -16.16
CA THR A 402 -13.10 3.29 -16.87
C THR A 402 -14.58 3.13 -17.25
N PRO A 403 -15.37 4.23 -17.29
CA PRO A 403 -16.75 4.15 -17.78
C PRO A 403 -16.87 3.52 -19.18
N ASP A 404 -15.91 3.81 -20.07
CA ASP A 404 -15.86 3.25 -21.42
C ASP A 404 -15.63 1.74 -21.43
N PHE A 405 -14.74 1.22 -20.57
CA PHE A 405 -14.53 -0.21 -20.42
C PHE A 405 -15.83 -0.93 -20.03
N VAL A 406 -16.52 -0.39 -19.03
CA VAL A 406 -17.79 -0.94 -18.53
C VAL A 406 -18.88 -0.90 -19.61
N VAL A 407 -19.00 0.21 -20.33
CA VAL A 407 -20.00 0.34 -21.40
C VAL A 407 -19.70 -0.60 -22.56
N LYS A 408 -18.45 -0.74 -23.01
CA LYS A 408 -18.08 -1.70 -24.06
C LYS A 408 -18.38 -3.14 -23.64
N TYR A 409 -18.12 -3.47 -22.39
CA TYR A 409 -18.49 -4.77 -21.83
C TYR A 409 -20.01 -4.99 -21.87
N LEU A 410 -20.81 -3.99 -21.46
CA LEU A 410 -22.27 -4.06 -21.55
C LEU A 410 -22.77 -4.17 -23.00
N VAL A 411 -22.14 -3.47 -23.95
CA VAL A 411 -22.45 -3.63 -25.38
C VAL A 411 -22.21 -5.07 -25.83
N HIS A 412 -21.11 -5.70 -25.40
CA HIS A 412 -20.86 -7.11 -25.68
C HIS A 412 -21.96 -7.99 -25.06
N MET A 413 -22.24 -7.82 -23.77
CA MET A 413 -23.23 -8.63 -23.04
C MET A 413 -24.64 -8.50 -23.63
N ALA A 414 -25.03 -7.33 -24.16
CA ALA A 414 -26.30 -7.12 -24.84
C ALA A 414 -26.46 -7.97 -26.12
N SER A 415 -25.35 -8.39 -26.73
CA SER A 415 -25.33 -9.26 -27.91
C SER A 415 -25.12 -10.74 -27.59
N SER A 416 -24.87 -11.08 -26.32
CA SER A 416 -24.65 -12.47 -25.88
C SER A 416 -25.94 -13.30 -25.97
N LYS A 417 -25.79 -14.63 -26.05
CA LYS A 417 -26.92 -15.57 -26.03
C LYS A 417 -27.76 -15.45 -24.74
N ASP A 418 -27.15 -15.00 -23.65
CA ASP A 418 -27.73 -14.89 -22.31
C ASP A 418 -28.12 -13.45 -21.94
N ALA A 419 -28.15 -12.52 -22.91
CA ALA A 419 -28.40 -11.10 -22.68
C ALA A 419 -29.68 -10.82 -21.86
N ALA A 420 -30.77 -11.53 -22.16
CA ALA A 420 -32.03 -11.39 -21.44
C ALA A 420 -31.94 -11.86 -19.98
N LEU A 421 -31.17 -12.92 -19.71
CA LEU A 421 -30.96 -13.47 -18.37
C LEU A 421 -30.07 -12.54 -17.54
N PHE A 422 -28.97 -12.05 -18.13
CA PHE A 422 -28.09 -11.08 -17.50
C PHE A 422 -28.83 -9.78 -17.15
N ARG A 423 -29.61 -9.23 -18.09
CA ARG A 423 -30.44 -8.04 -17.85
C ARG A 423 -31.50 -8.26 -16.78
N ARG A 424 -32.14 -9.44 -16.74
CA ARG A 424 -33.10 -9.83 -15.69
C ARG A 424 -32.46 -9.87 -14.30
N GLY A 425 -31.16 -10.17 -14.22
CA GLY A 425 -30.39 -10.12 -12.97
C GLY A 425 -30.17 -8.71 -12.42
N LEU A 426 -30.27 -7.66 -13.24
CA LEU A 426 -29.98 -6.30 -12.80
C LEU A 426 -31.13 -5.70 -11.97
N PRO A 427 -30.84 -4.98 -10.86
CA PRO A 427 -31.82 -4.16 -10.14
C PRO A 427 -32.57 -3.20 -11.07
N ILE A 428 -33.84 -2.98 -10.78
CA ILE A 428 -34.71 -2.09 -11.57
C ILE A 428 -35.00 -0.83 -10.76
N LEU A 429 -34.71 0.33 -11.34
CA LEU A 429 -34.90 1.64 -10.72
C LEU A 429 -36.31 1.81 -10.17
N GLY A 430 -36.42 2.12 -8.87
CA GLY A 430 -37.68 2.34 -8.17
C GLY A 430 -38.57 1.10 -8.01
N ARG A 431 -38.07 -0.12 -8.30
CA ARG A 431 -38.86 -1.35 -8.26
C ARG A 431 -38.27 -2.43 -7.36
N ASP A 432 -37.01 -2.78 -7.56
CA ASP A 432 -36.41 -3.92 -6.84
C ASP A 432 -34.89 -3.82 -6.66
N GLY A 433 -34.37 -4.77 -5.87
CA GLY A 433 -32.97 -4.86 -5.48
C GLY A 433 -32.45 -3.58 -4.83
N THR A 434 -31.16 -3.34 -5.01
CA THR A 434 -30.48 -2.14 -4.50
C THR A 434 -31.00 -0.80 -5.05
N LEU A 435 -31.92 -0.80 -6.03
CA LEU A 435 -32.53 0.40 -6.58
C LEU A 435 -34.01 0.59 -6.16
N ALA A 436 -34.58 -0.30 -5.35
CA ALA A 436 -35.99 -0.27 -4.97
C ALA A 436 -36.42 1.06 -4.32
N LYS A 437 -35.52 1.74 -3.61
CA LYS A 437 -35.76 2.99 -2.88
C LYS A 437 -35.26 4.25 -3.62
N ILE A 438 -34.78 4.13 -4.86
CA ILE A 438 -34.16 5.24 -5.62
C ILE A 438 -35.07 5.69 -6.74
N GLU A 439 -35.32 7.00 -6.83
CA GLU A 439 -36.11 7.64 -7.90
C GLU A 439 -37.49 6.96 -8.10
N THR A 440 -38.17 6.55 -7.02
CA THR A 440 -39.41 5.74 -7.08
C THR A 440 -40.56 6.40 -7.84
N ASP A 441 -40.62 7.73 -7.81
CA ASP A 441 -41.65 8.53 -8.46
C ASP A 441 -41.18 9.11 -9.81
N SER A 442 -39.96 8.79 -10.26
CA SER A 442 -39.43 9.25 -11.54
C SER A 442 -40.09 8.55 -12.72
N PRO A 443 -40.31 9.22 -13.86
CA PRO A 443 -40.71 8.58 -15.11
C PRO A 443 -39.76 7.46 -15.59
N ALA A 444 -38.51 7.43 -15.12
CA ALA A 444 -37.54 6.38 -15.44
C ALA A 444 -37.71 5.12 -14.57
N ALA A 445 -38.54 5.16 -13.52
CA ALA A 445 -38.76 4.02 -12.62
C ALA A 445 -39.41 2.84 -13.37
N GLY A 446 -38.74 1.69 -13.37
CA GLY A 446 -39.13 0.53 -14.17
C GLY A 446 -38.45 0.42 -15.55
N HIS A 447 -37.71 1.45 -15.99
CA HIS A 447 -37.09 1.50 -17.32
C HIS A 447 -35.55 1.46 -17.30
N VAL A 448 -34.94 1.58 -16.12
CA VAL A 448 -33.48 1.49 -15.90
C VAL A 448 -33.15 0.21 -15.15
N PHE A 449 -32.28 -0.61 -15.74
CA PHE A 449 -31.84 -1.92 -15.27
C PHE A 449 -30.33 -1.83 -15.00
N ALA A 450 -29.93 -1.61 -13.76
CA ALA A 450 -28.54 -1.28 -13.48
C ALA A 450 -28.05 -1.80 -12.14
N LYS A 451 -26.79 -2.25 -12.14
CA LYS A 451 -26.08 -2.60 -10.92
C LYS A 451 -25.58 -1.34 -10.24
N THR A 452 -25.76 -1.28 -8.93
CA THR A 452 -25.19 -0.24 -8.08
C THR A 452 -23.81 -0.65 -7.54
N GLY A 453 -22.97 0.33 -7.24
CA GLY A 453 -21.71 0.15 -6.51
C GLY A 453 -21.56 1.21 -5.43
N THR A 454 -21.03 0.82 -4.26
CA THR A 454 -20.73 1.74 -3.16
C THR A 454 -19.47 1.29 -2.47
N TYR A 455 -18.55 2.21 -2.23
CA TYR A 455 -17.37 2.04 -1.41
C TYR A 455 -17.07 3.36 -0.68
N PHE A 456 -16.83 3.29 0.62
CA PHE A 456 -16.54 4.46 1.44
C PHE A 456 -15.52 4.12 2.52
N VAL A 457 -14.83 5.15 3.00
CA VAL A 457 -13.91 5.07 4.15
C VAL A 457 -14.34 6.07 5.22
N SER A 458 -13.99 5.76 6.47
CA SER A 458 -14.24 6.69 7.58
C SER A 458 -13.28 7.89 7.49
N ASP A 459 -13.83 9.10 7.51
CA ASP A 459 -13.06 10.34 7.64
C ASP A 459 -13.12 10.81 9.10
N ALA A 460 -12.13 10.37 9.87
CA ALA A 460 -12.03 10.70 11.29
C ALA A 460 -11.78 12.20 11.54
N LEU A 461 -11.16 12.91 10.58
CA LEU A 461 -10.85 14.33 10.69
C LEU A 461 -12.14 15.15 10.64
N ASN A 462 -12.97 14.89 9.63
CA ASN A 462 -14.21 15.65 9.41
C ASN A 462 -15.44 15.02 10.06
N LYS A 463 -15.29 13.86 10.72
CA LYS A 463 -16.40 13.09 11.33
C LYS A 463 -17.50 12.80 10.29
N ASN A 464 -17.08 12.42 9.10
CA ASN A 464 -17.90 12.12 7.93
C ASN A 464 -17.51 10.74 7.37
N LEU A 465 -18.27 10.28 6.37
CA LEU A 465 -17.83 9.22 5.46
C LEU A 465 -17.35 9.87 4.17
N LEU A 466 -16.22 9.40 3.65
CA LEU A 466 -15.80 9.73 2.30
C LEU A 466 -16.24 8.59 1.38
N VAL A 467 -17.25 8.84 0.55
CA VAL A 467 -17.67 7.93 -0.53
C VAL A 467 -16.60 7.98 -1.62
N THR A 468 -15.62 7.09 -1.50
CA THR A 468 -14.51 6.96 -2.45
C THR A 468 -14.93 6.36 -3.78
N GLY A 469 -16.06 5.65 -3.82
CA GLY A 469 -16.67 5.18 -5.07
C GLY A 469 -18.18 4.97 -4.97
N LYS A 470 -18.93 5.52 -5.91
CA LYS A 470 -20.35 5.22 -6.14
C LYS A 470 -20.57 5.00 -7.62
N GLY A 471 -21.22 3.89 -7.98
CA GLY A 471 -21.45 3.51 -9.38
C GLY A 471 -22.89 3.13 -9.67
N LEU A 472 -23.31 3.34 -10.92
CA LEU A 472 -24.54 2.86 -11.51
C LEU A 472 -24.26 2.48 -12.98
N ALA A 473 -24.34 1.19 -13.32
CA ALA A 473 -24.02 0.71 -14.66
C ALA A 473 -24.99 -0.38 -15.12
N GLY A 474 -25.42 -0.30 -16.38
CA GLY A 474 -26.38 -1.25 -16.96
C GLY A 474 -27.07 -0.71 -18.21
N TYR A 475 -28.36 -1.00 -18.34
CA TYR A 475 -29.15 -0.69 -19.53
C TYR A 475 -30.37 0.16 -19.19
N MET A 476 -30.84 0.94 -20.16
CA MET A 476 -32.14 1.61 -20.07
C MET A 476 -32.85 1.67 -21.41
N GLU A 477 -34.17 1.68 -21.37
CA GLU A 477 -35.01 2.05 -22.51
C GLU A 477 -35.47 3.50 -22.32
N THR A 478 -35.05 4.40 -23.19
CA THR A 478 -35.40 5.82 -23.12
C THR A 478 -36.86 6.05 -23.52
N SER A 479 -37.43 7.17 -23.07
CA SER A 479 -38.77 7.60 -23.48
C SER A 479 -38.95 7.77 -25.00
N GLY A 480 -37.85 7.95 -25.75
CA GLY A 480 -37.83 8.02 -27.21
C GLY A 480 -37.70 6.66 -27.92
N GLY A 481 -37.67 5.55 -27.18
CA GLY A 481 -37.53 4.19 -27.73
C GLY A 481 -36.13 3.85 -28.24
N ASP A 482 -35.10 4.55 -27.74
CA ASP A 482 -33.70 4.13 -27.87
C ASP A 482 -33.28 3.29 -26.66
N GLU A 483 -32.37 2.34 -26.87
CA GLU A 483 -31.83 1.47 -25.84
C GLU A 483 -30.37 1.85 -25.58
N LEU A 484 -30.07 2.24 -24.34
CA LEU A 484 -28.75 2.70 -23.95
C LEU A 484 -28.06 1.68 -23.04
N ALA A 485 -26.79 1.40 -23.31
CA ALA A 485 -25.84 0.87 -22.32
C ALA A 485 -25.11 2.04 -21.67
N PHE A 486 -24.93 2.01 -20.36
CA PHE A 486 -24.33 3.15 -19.65
C PHE A 486 -23.56 2.73 -18.40
N ALA A 487 -22.64 3.60 -17.99
CA ALA A 487 -21.98 3.56 -16.69
C ALA A 487 -21.84 4.99 -16.16
N ILE A 488 -22.19 5.21 -14.89
CA ILE A 488 -22.12 6.51 -14.19
C ILE A 488 -21.41 6.29 -12.86
N TYR A 489 -20.38 7.09 -12.57
CA TYR A 489 -19.59 7.04 -11.35
C TYR A 489 -19.44 8.42 -10.71
N ALA A 490 -19.43 8.44 -9.39
CA ALA A 490 -19.07 9.59 -8.55
C ALA A 490 -18.15 9.14 -7.41
N ASN A 491 -16.93 9.65 -7.40
CA ASN A 491 -15.91 9.34 -6.39
C ASN A 491 -15.61 10.57 -5.55
N ASN A 492 -15.07 10.35 -4.34
CA ASN A 492 -14.61 11.37 -3.40
C ASN A 492 -15.73 12.32 -2.93
N VAL A 493 -16.90 11.79 -2.59
CA VAL A 493 -18.02 12.59 -2.06
C VAL A 493 -18.06 12.48 -0.54
N SER A 494 -17.93 13.61 0.17
CA SER A 494 -18.09 13.64 1.63
C SER A 494 -19.58 13.64 2.00
N VAL A 495 -19.98 12.69 2.84
CA VAL A 495 -21.35 12.60 3.37
C VAL A 495 -21.33 12.46 4.90
N PRO A 496 -22.40 12.82 5.63
CA PRO A 496 -22.47 12.59 7.08
C PRO A 496 -22.24 11.11 7.45
N MET A 497 -21.81 10.82 8.69
CA MET A 497 -21.61 9.45 9.21
C MET A 497 -22.91 8.66 9.38
N ASP A 498 -23.51 8.32 8.26
CA ASP A 498 -24.72 7.54 8.10
C ASP A 498 -24.71 6.95 6.67
N SER A 499 -24.60 5.63 6.56
CA SER A 499 -24.52 4.94 5.27
C SER A 499 -25.77 5.13 4.41
N GLU A 500 -26.93 5.43 5.01
CA GLU A 500 -28.13 5.80 4.25
C GLU A 500 -27.94 7.13 3.50
N GLN A 501 -27.11 8.05 4.02
CA GLN A 501 -26.83 9.32 3.33
C GLN A 501 -26.01 9.12 2.06
N ALA A 502 -25.08 8.17 2.03
CA ALA A 502 -24.35 7.83 0.81
C ALA A 502 -25.31 7.35 -0.29
N GLN A 503 -26.31 6.54 0.07
CA GLN A 503 -27.35 6.08 -0.85
C GLN A 503 -28.28 7.22 -1.27
N LYS A 504 -28.72 8.07 -0.34
CA LYS A 504 -29.66 9.16 -0.60
C LYS A 504 -29.05 10.29 -1.42
N ILE A 505 -27.84 10.73 -1.08
CA ILE A 505 -27.18 11.87 -1.72
C ILE A 505 -26.54 11.43 -3.03
N VAL A 506 -25.58 10.50 -2.96
CA VAL A 506 -24.81 10.11 -4.15
C VAL A 506 -25.60 9.14 -5.01
N GLY A 507 -26.24 8.12 -4.41
CA GLY A 507 -27.11 7.21 -5.16
C GLY A 507 -28.33 7.91 -5.79
N GLY A 508 -28.92 8.87 -5.09
CA GLY A 508 -29.95 9.77 -5.63
C GLY A 508 -29.46 10.53 -6.86
N ALA A 509 -28.32 11.21 -6.77
CA ALA A 509 -27.76 11.96 -7.90
C ALA A 509 -27.47 11.09 -9.14
N LEU A 510 -26.95 9.87 -8.95
CA LEU A 510 -26.75 8.91 -10.04
C LEU A 510 -28.09 8.46 -10.66
N GLY A 511 -29.10 8.25 -9.82
CA GLY A 511 -30.48 7.99 -10.25
C GLY A 511 -31.06 9.16 -11.05
N GLU A 512 -30.87 10.39 -10.59
CA GLU A 512 -31.31 11.61 -11.29
C GLU A 512 -30.62 11.78 -12.65
N ILE A 513 -29.32 11.45 -12.76
CA ILE A 513 -28.58 11.44 -14.02
C ILE A 513 -29.16 10.38 -14.97
N ALA A 514 -29.46 9.18 -14.48
CA ALA A 514 -30.12 8.14 -15.28
C ALA A 514 -31.54 8.56 -15.72
N SER A 515 -32.31 9.17 -14.81
CA SER A 515 -33.62 9.79 -15.10
C SER A 515 -33.49 10.91 -16.15
N ALA A 516 -32.36 11.62 -16.19
CA ALA A 516 -32.08 12.62 -17.21
C ALA A 516 -31.86 11.99 -18.58
N ALA A 517 -31.00 10.99 -18.68
CA ALA A 517 -30.74 10.26 -19.91
C ALA A 517 -32.00 9.59 -20.47
N TYR A 518 -32.86 9.04 -19.61
CA TYR A 518 -34.15 8.48 -20.00
C TYR A 518 -35.06 9.48 -20.73
N ALA A 519 -35.05 10.75 -20.31
CA ALA A 519 -35.89 11.81 -20.86
C ALA A 519 -35.30 12.48 -22.12
N SER A 520 -33.99 12.39 -22.33
CA SER A 520 -33.29 13.03 -23.45
C SER A 520 -33.43 12.21 -24.74
N ALA A 521 -34.51 12.45 -25.50
CA ALA A 521 -34.73 11.83 -26.79
C ALA A 521 -33.84 12.45 -27.90
N GLY A 522 -32.78 11.75 -28.30
CA GLY A 522 -32.23 11.80 -29.67
C GLY A 522 -31.48 13.07 -30.14
N SER A 523 -31.11 14.02 -29.28
CA SER A 523 -30.23 15.13 -29.67
C SER A 523 -28.76 14.72 -29.55
N GLY A 524 -28.16 14.29 -30.66
CA GLY A 524 -26.72 14.05 -30.74
C GLY A 524 -25.94 15.34 -30.45
N ALA A 525 -25.22 15.39 -29.33
CA ALA A 525 -24.38 16.52 -28.96
C ALA A 525 -22.96 16.33 -29.51
N GLN A 526 -22.49 17.32 -30.27
CA GLN A 526 -21.10 17.44 -30.72
C GLN A 526 -20.18 17.74 -29.53
N ALA A 527 -19.07 17.01 -29.45
CA ALA A 527 -18.01 17.23 -28.48
C ALA A 527 -17.45 18.65 -28.58
N ALA A 528 -17.58 19.43 -27.51
CA ALA A 528 -16.88 20.70 -27.35
C ALA A 528 -15.52 20.44 -26.70
N SER A 529 -14.46 20.39 -27.51
CA SER A 529 -13.08 20.47 -27.03
C SER A 529 -12.76 21.91 -26.63
N SER A 530 -12.69 22.22 -25.33
CA SER A 530 -12.18 23.50 -24.83
C SER A 530 -10.65 23.48 -24.78
N GLY A 531 -10.01 23.67 -25.94
CA GLY A 531 -8.58 23.99 -26.00
C GLY A 531 -8.36 25.48 -25.72
N ALA A 532 -8.18 25.85 -24.45
CA ALA A 532 -7.55 27.13 -24.10
C ALA A 532 -6.03 26.94 -24.09
N SER A 533 -5.29 27.78 -24.82
CA SER A 533 -3.82 27.77 -24.86
C SER A 533 -3.25 28.21 -23.50
N ALA A 534 -2.91 27.27 -22.63
CA ALA A 534 -2.11 27.56 -21.45
C ALA A 534 -0.62 27.69 -21.88
N GLU A 535 -0.01 28.85 -21.61
CA GLU A 535 1.44 29.05 -21.75
C GLU A 535 2.15 28.51 -20.50
N TYR A 536 3.03 27.52 -20.68
CA TYR A 536 3.81 26.84 -19.62
C TYR A 536 5.27 27.34 -19.55
N ASP A 537 5.99 27.07 -18.47
CA ASP A 537 7.42 27.44 -18.35
C ASP A 537 8.31 26.39 -19.02
N VAL A 538 8.08 25.12 -18.72
CA VAL A 538 8.76 23.98 -19.38
C VAL A 538 7.71 22.99 -19.86
N LEU A 539 7.90 22.48 -21.07
CA LEU A 539 7.11 21.38 -21.63
C LEU A 539 8.06 20.27 -22.07
N ILE A 540 7.99 19.12 -21.40
CA ILE A 540 8.76 17.92 -21.72
C ILE A 540 7.87 17.06 -22.62
N ARG A 541 8.33 16.72 -23.83
CA ARG A 541 7.51 16.07 -24.85
C ARG A 541 8.00 14.66 -25.20
N GLY A 542 7.06 13.75 -25.44
CA GLY A 542 7.33 12.45 -26.07
C GLY A 542 8.14 11.46 -25.23
N GLY A 543 8.30 11.70 -23.92
CA GLY A 543 9.01 10.81 -23.02
C GLY A 543 8.18 9.61 -22.54
N HIS A 544 8.88 8.56 -22.12
CA HIS A 544 8.28 7.49 -21.32
C HIS A 544 8.29 7.91 -19.86
N VAL A 545 7.13 8.34 -19.35
CA VAL A 545 7.01 8.78 -17.95
C VAL A 545 6.94 7.56 -17.04
N ILE A 546 7.95 7.38 -16.20
CA ILE A 546 7.92 6.47 -15.05
C ILE A 546 7.66 7.35 -13.84
N ASP A 547 6.43 7.32 -13.33
CA ASP A 547 5.93 8.34 -12.40
C ASP A 547 6.49 8.25 -10.96
N GLY A 548 7.28 7.21 -10.66
CA GLY A 548 7.86 6.95 -9.34
C GLY A 548 7.02 6.06 -8.43
N SER A 549 5.77 5.74 -8.79
CA SER A 549 4.87 4.92 -7.97
C SER A 549 5.14 3.41 -8.04
N GLY A 550 5.93 2.98 -9.03
CA GLY A 550 6.16 1.57 -9.36
C GLY A 550 5.23 1.01 -10.45
N ASN A 551 4.33 1.85 -11.00
CA ASN A 551 3.50 1.52 -12.16
C ASN A 551 4.32 1.48 -13.46
N PRO A 552 3.91 0.69 -14.47
CA PRO A 552 4.48 0.72 -15.82
C PRO A 552 4.56 2.13 -16.42
N TRP A 553 5.54 2.38 -17.28
CA TRP A 553 5.70 3.68 -17.93
C TRP A 553 4.51 4.05 -18.85
N ILE A 554 4.26 5.35 -19.00
CA ILE A 554 3.24 5.90 -19.90
C ILE A 554 3.87 6.91 -20.86
N ALA A 555 3.59 6.79 -22.17
CA ALA A 555 3.97 7.82 -23.14
C ALA A 555 3.08 9.06 -22.97
N GLN A 556 3.64 10.12 -22.40
CA GLN A 556 2.92 11.39 -22.20
C GLN A 556 3.88 12.58 -22.06
N ASP A 557 3.35 13.77 -22.29
CA ASP A 557 4.03 15.03 -22.06
C ASP A 557 3.87 15.48 -20.59
N VAL A 558 4.83 16.26 -20.11
CA VAL A 558 4.82 16.86 -18.76
C VAL A 558 4.95 18.37 -18.89
N ALA A 559 3.94 19.11 -18.42
CA ALA A 559 3.98 20.57 -18.36
C ALA A 559 4.29 21.06 -16.95
N ILE A 560 5.23 22.00 -16.87
CA ILE A 560 5.71 22.62 -15.65
C ILE A 560 5.43 24.12 -15.70
N LYS A 561 4.96 24.66 -14.58
CA LYS A 561 4.80 26.10 -14.36
C LYS A 561 5.26 26.47 -12.95
N GLY A 562 6.14 27.46 -12.86
CA GLY A 562 6.87 27.78 -11.63
C GLY A 562 7.65 26.57 -11.14
N ASP A 563 7.43 26.18 -9.90
CA ASP A 563 8.05 25.02 -9.27
C ASP A 563 7.22 23.75 -9.30
N ARG A 564 6.09 23.73 -10.06
CA ARG A 564 5.12 22.63 -10.06
C ARG A 564 4.91 21.99 -11.41
N ILE A 565 4.62 20.70 -11.39
CA ILE A 565 3.98 19.97 -12.49
C ILE A 565 2.51 20.36 -12.51
N VAL A 566 2.01 20.84 -13.65
CA VAL A 566 0.65 21.42 -13.75
C VAL A 566 -0.25 20.73 -14.78
N ALA A 567 0.31 19.93 -15.69
CA ALA A 567 -0.48 19.07 -16.56
C ALA A 567 0.33 17.85 -17.02
N LEU A 568 -0.36 16.73 -17.19
CA LEU A 568 0.16 15.50 -17.78
C LEU A 568 -0.74 15.03 -18.93
N GLY A 569 -0.17 14.35 -19.93
CA GLY A 569 -0.95 13.71 -21.01
C GLY A 569 -0.50 14.13 -22.40
N LYS A 570 -1.40 14.06 -23.39
CA LYS A 570 -1.11 14.52 -24.76
C LYS A 570 -1.35 16.03 -24.85
N LEU A 571 -0.30 16.83 -24.76
CA LEU A 571 -0.39 18.30 -24.65
C LEU A 571 -0.20 19.00 -26.02
N GLY A 572 -0.80 18.43 -27.08
CA GLY A 572 -0.58 18.78 -28.50
C GLY A 572 -0.17 20.23 -28.82
N ASN A 573 -1.15 21.15 -28.86
CA ASN A 573 -0.93 22.56 -29.20
C ASN A 573 -0.43 23.42 -28.01
N ALA A 574 -0.09 22.82 -26.87
CA ALA A 574 0.42 23.56 -25.74
C ALA A 574 1.77 24.21 -26.07
N THR A 575 1.96 25.45 -25.64
CA THR A 575 3.19 26.20 -25.83
C THR A 575 3.90 26.40 -24.50
N ALA A 576 5.23 26.44 -24.51
CA ALA A 576 6.02 26.73 -23.32
C ALA A 576 7.25 27.59 -23.65
N LYS A 577 7.79 28.30 -22.65
CA LYS A 577 9.04 29.06 -22.79
C LYS A 577 10.22 28.17 -23.16
N ARG A 578 10.25 26.95 -22.63
CA ARG A 578 11.21 25.90 -22.97
C ARG A 578 10.49 24.61 -23.33
N THR A 579 10.91 23.98 -24.41
CA THR A 579 10.47 22.62 -24.75
C THR A 579 11.67 21.68 -24.71
N ILE A 580 11.53 20.56 -24.02
CA ILE A 580 12.52 19.48 -23.95
C ILE A 580 11.95 18.31 -24.76
N ASP A 581 12.68 17.87 -25.78
CA ASP A 581 12.36 16.64 -26.49
C ASP A 581 12.91 15.44 -25.70
N ALA A 582 12.00 14.63 -25.16
CA ALA A 582 12.32 13.43 -24.41
C ALA A 582 12.02 12.15 -25.20
N THR A 583 11.88 12.23 -26.52
CA THR A 583 11.61 11.07 -27.38
C THR A 583 12.66 9.97 -27.16
N GLY A 584 12.20 8.77 -26.78
CA GLY A 584 13.06 7.62 -26.48
C GLY A 584 13.77 7.68 -25.13
N LEU A 585 13.51 8.72 -24.32
CA LEU A 585 14.06 8.89 -22.98
C LEU A 585 13.01 8.55 -21.92
N VAL A 586 13.49 8.21 -20.71
CA VAL A 586 12.66 8.11 -19.52
C VAL A 586 12.56 9.48 -18.87
N VAL A 587 11.35 9.85 -18.46
CA VAL A 587 11.07 11.02 -17.61
C VAL A 587 10.62 10.50 -16.25
N ALA A 588 11.43 10.70 -15.23
CA ALA A 588 11.20 10.23 -13.87
C ALA A 588 11.18 11.40 -12.87
N PRO A 589 10.63 11.23 -11.65
CA PRO A 589 10.89 12.17 -10.58
C PRO A 589 12.40 12.27 -10.35
N GLY A 590 12.85 13.42 -9.89
CA GLY A 590 14.23 13.63 -9.51
C GLY A 590 14.67 12.64 -8.44
N PHE A 591 15.90 12.11 -8.57
CA PHE A 591 16.36 11.06 -7.67
C PHE A 591 16.67 11.65 -6.30
N ILE A 592 16.40 10.85 -5.27
CA ILE A 592 16.59 11.19 -3.87
C ILE A 592 17.71 10.32 -3.32
N ASP A 593 18.81 10.97 -2.95
CA ASP A 593 19.92 10.34 -2.24
C ASP A 593 19.54 10.19 -0.76
N MET A 594 19.21 8.96 -0.36
CA MET A 594 18.70 8.67 0.99
C MET A 594 19.76 8.86 2.08
N LEU A 595 21.03 8.78 1.72
CA LEU A 595 22.15 9.01 2.63
C LEU A 595 23.32 9.60 1.86
N GLY A 596 23.52 10.89 2.02
CA GLY A 596 24.66 11.63 1.51
C GLY A 596 25.43 12.32 2.64
N GLN A 597 26.45 13.10 2.27
CA GLN A 597 27.39 13.72 3.21
C GLN A 597 27.80 15.12 2.73
N SER A 598 26.86 15.89 2.16
CA SER A 598 27.16 17.14 1.43
C SER A 598 26.96 18.44 2.23
N GLU A 599 26.64 18.37 3.53
CA GLU A 599 26.25 19.54 4.32
C GLU A 599 27.32 20.63 4.34
N PHE A 600 28.58 20.25 4.49
CA PHE A 600 29.70 21.19 4.43
C PHE A 600 30.11 21.51 2.99
N GLN A 601 30.02 20.54 2.10
CA GLN A 601 30.48 20.63 0.72
C GLN A 601 29.68 21.70 -0.02
N LEU A 602 28.35 21.72 0.12
CA LEU A 602 27.48 22.72 -0.53
C LEU A 602 27.73 24.15 -0.03
N VAL A 603 28.23 24.32 1.20
CA VAL A 603 28.63 25.63 1.73
C VAL A 603 29.96 26.10 1.11
N ILE A 604 30.88 25.17 0.86
CA ILE A 604 32.22 25.46 0.34
C ILE A 604 32.20 25.62 -1.18
N ASP A 605 31.48 24.74 -1.89
CA ASP A 605 31.34 24.71 -3.33
C ASP A 605 29.90 24.30 -3.66
N ASN A 606 29.14 25.22 -4.26
CA ASN A 606 27.69 25.07 -4.39
C ASN A 606 27.25 24.63 -5.80
N ARG A 607 28.03 23.75 -6.43
CA ARG A 607 27.81 23.34 -7.83
C ARG A 607 27.19 21.95 -7.96
N SER A 608 27.41 21.06 -6.97
CA SER A 608 26.80 19.73 -6.89
C SER A 608 26.90 18.89 -8.17
N PHE A 609 28.04 18.98 -8.88
CA PHE A 609 28.20 18.32 -10.17
C PHE A 609 28.05 16.79 -10.06
N SER A 610 28.72 16.18 -9.09
CA SER A 610 28.65 14.73 -8.84
C SER A 610 27.22 14.23 -8.59
N LYS A 611 26.36 15.00 -7.91
CA LYS A 611 24.97 14.63 -7.61
C LYS A 611 24.08 14.84 -8.83
N LEU A 612 24.11 16.04 -9.41
CA LEU A 612 23.29 16.41 -10.57
C LEU A 612 23.59 15.52 -11.79
N SER A 613 24.86 15.18 -12.04
CA SER A 613 25.23 14.29 -13.16
C SER A 613 24.68 12.86 -13.04
N GLN A 614 24.23 12.49 -11.84
CA GLN A 614 23.59 11.20 -11.56
C GLN A 614 22.06 11.28 -11.57
N GLY A 615 21.47 12.47 -11.73
CA GLY A 615 20.02 12.66 -11.69
C GLY A 615 19.46 12.98 -10.30
N ILE A 616 20.31 13.30 -9.32
CA ILE A 616 19.89 13.59 -7.95
C ILE A 616 19.39 15.03 -7.86
N THR A 617 18.20 15.21 -7.30
CA THR A 617 17.56 16.52 -7.06
C THR A 617 17.39 16.82 -5.57
N THR A 618 17.48 15.79 -4.73
CA THR A 618 17.29 15.89 -3.28
C THR A 618 18.27 14.97 -2.58
N GLU A 619 18.85 15.46 -1.49
CA GLU A 619 19.77 14.69 -0.64
C GLU A 619 19.35 14.76 0.82
N ILE A 620 19.47 13.63 1.51
CA ILE A 620 19.28 13.50 2.95
C ILE A 620 20.63 13.19 3.58
N THR A 621 20.95 13.90 4.66
CA THR A 621 22.29 13.92 5.24
C THR A 621 22.24 13.80 6.77
N GLY A 622 23.40 13.87 7.43
CA GLY A 622 23.56 13.66 8.86
C GLY A 622 23.53 12.18 9.22
N GLU A 623 24.67 11.50 9.18
CA GLU A 623 24.75 10.08 9.55
C GLU A 623 25.00 9.84 11.05
N GLY A 624 25.98 10.54 11.62
CA GLY A 624 26.38 10.37 13.02
C GLY A 624 26.92 11.67 13.64
N GLN A 625 27.80 12.35 12.90
CA GLN A 625 28.00 13.79 13.03
C GLN A 625 26.99 14.53 12.15
N SER A 626 26.75 15.81 12.43
CA SER A 626 25.81 16.64 11.66
C SER A 626 26.25 18.10 11.64
N ILE A 627 25.71 18.87 10.70
CA ILE A 627 26.05 20.29 10.47
C ILE A 627 25.77 21.22 11.67
N ALA A 628 24.89 20.78 12.57
CA ALA A 628 24.48 21.45 13.80
C ALA A 628 24.03 20.39 14.84
N PRO A 629 24.03 20.70 16.15
CA PRO A 629 24.39 21.98 16.78
C PRO A 629 25.90 22.25 16.77
N GLN A 630 26.29 23.53 16.80
CA GLN A 630 27.66 24.00 16.88
C GLN A 630 27.92 24.82 18.14
N ASN A 631 29.02 24.53 18.84
CA ASN A 631 29.54 25.31 19.96
C ASN A 631 31.08 25.35 19.91
N GLU A 632 31.74 25.93 20.93
CA GLU A 632 33.21 26.00 20.94
C GLU A 632 33.91 24.64 20.79
N ARG A 633 33.33 23.57 21.36
CA ARG A 633 33.90 22.22 21.29
C ARG A 633 33.78 21.65 19.88
N THR A 634 32.59 21.68 19.30
CA THR A 634 32.35 21.08 17.98
C THR A 634 32.95 21.90 16.83
N LEU A 635 33.16 23.21 17.02
CA LEU A 635 33.83 24.06 16.04
C LEU A 635 35.36 23.93 16.09
N ALA A 636 35.94 23.54 17.23
CA ALA A 636 37.39 23.49 17.38
C ALA A 636 38.09 22.55 16.36
N PRO A 637 37.57 21.34 16.07
CA PRO A 637 38.11 20.47 15.03
C PRO A 637 37.98 21.01 13.61
N LEU A 638 37.01 21.90 13.34
CA LEU A 638 36.72 22.45 12.01
C LEU A 638 37.55 23.68 11.65
N LYS A 639 38.09 24.40 12.65
CA LYS A 639 38.91 25.62 12.43
C LYS A 639 40.07 25.43 11.44
N PRO A 640 40.86 24.33 11.46
CA PRO A 640 41.91 24.13 10.48
C PRO A 640 41.38 24.05 9.04
N LEU A 641 40.19 23.48 8.85
CA LEU A 641 39.53 23.38 7.55
C LEU A 641 38.99 24.75 7.10
N GLU A 642 38.37 25.51 8.01
CA GLU A 642 37.96 26.92 7.77
C GLU A 642 39.14 27.78 7.31
N ASP A 643 40.27 27.69 8.01
CA ASP A 643 41.48 28.45 7.69
C ASP A 643 42.06 28.02 6.32
N GLN A 644 42.08 26.70 6.05
CA GLN A 644 42.62 26.13 4.82
C GLN A 644 41.78 26.48 3.58
N LEU A 645 40.45 26.45 3.72
CA LEU A 645 39.50 26.66 2.61
C LEU A 645 38.91 28.06 2.57
N HIS A 646 39.30 28.92 3.51
CA HIS A 646 38.90 30.33 3.61
C HIS A 646 37.37 30.54 3.69
N PHE A 647 36.68 29.67 4.42
CA PHE A 647 35.25 29.83 4.74
C PHE A 647 35.05 29.90 6.25
N LYS A 648 33.86 30.33 6.69
CA LYS A 648 33.52 30.42 8.11
C LYS A 648 32.11 29.88 8.35
N ILE A 649 31.99 29.03 9.36
CA ILE A 649 30.74 28.57 9.93
C ILE A 649 30.19 29.71 10.80
N ASP A 650 29.08 30.30 10.36
CA ASP A 650 28.44 31.45 11.00
C ASP A 650 27.11 31.10 11.69
N TRP A 651 26.77 29.80 11.76
CA TRP A 651 25.60 29.28 12.47
C TRP A 651 25.99 28.47 13.71
N THR A 652 25.06 28.40 14.66
CA THR A 652 25.18 27.58 15.89
C THR A 652 24.18 26.44 15.93
N ASP A 653 23.13 26.50 15.12
CA ASP A 653 22.01 25.58 15.16
C ASP A 653 21.49 25.31 13.73
N LEU A 654 20.48 24.45 13.62
CA LEU A 654 20.02 23.97 12.33
C LEU A 654 19.24 25.06 11.56
N ASP A 655 18.51 25.92 12.28
CA ASP A 655 17.85 27.08 11.69
C ASP A 655 18.86 28.03 11.04
N GLY A 656 19.98 28.30 11.73
CA GLY A 656 21.05 29.14 11.19
C GLY A 656 21.67 28.55 9.92
N TYR A 657 21.89 27.23 9.88
CA TYR A 657 22.39 26.55 8.68
C TYR A 657 21.41 26.66 7.52
N PHE A 658 20.12 26.38 7.75
CA PHE A 658 19.11 26.50 6.69
C PHE A 658 18.93 27.95 6.22
N ALA A 659 19.02 28.94 7.12
CA ALA A 659 19.03 30.35 6.74
C ALA A 659 20.27 30.72 5.90
N HIS A 660 21.43 30.11 6.19
CA HIS A 660 22.63 30.27 5.39
C HIS A 660 22.41 29.74 3.96
N LEU A 661 21.83 28.54 3.81
CA LEU A 661 21.48 27.96 2.52
C LEU A 661 20.40 28.74 1.77
N GLU A 662 19.38 29.25 2.45
CA GLU A 662 18.36 30.11 1.82
C GLU A 662 18.97 31.41 1.27
N LYS A 663 19.98 31.95 1.95
CA LYS A 663 20.68 33.17 1.54
C LYS A 663 21.67 32.94 0.41
N SER A 664 22.41 31.83 0.44
CA SER A 664 23.44 31.49 -0.55
C SER A 664 22.89 30.72 -1.75
N GLY A 665 21.70 30.13 -1.61
CA GLY A 665 21.08 29.17 -2.54
C GLY A 665 21.71 27.77 -2.44
N THR A 666 21.10 26.79 -3.10
CA THR A 666 21.66 25.44 -3.26
C THR A 666 21.15 24.83 -4.58
N PRO A 667 21.94 24.05 -5.34
CA PRO A 667 21.52 23.45 -6.61
C PRO A 667 20.57 22.27 -6.42
N ILE A 668 20.60 21.61 -5.25
CA ILE A 668 19.72 20.49 -4.92
C ILE A 668 18.97 20.78 -3.63
N ASN A 669 17.81 20.13 -3.46
CA ASN A 669 17.12 20.16 -2.18
C ASN A 669 17.94 19.38 -1.13
N ILE A 670 17.95 19.85 0.11
CA ILE A 670 18.73 19.19 1.16
C ILE A 670 17.96 19.12 2.48
N GLY A 671 17.91 17.91 3.04
CA GLY A 671 17.44 17.62 4.38
C GLY A 671 18.56 17.00 5.24
N THR A 672 18.43 17.08 6.56
CA THR A 672 19.41 16.46 7.47
C THR A 672 18.75 15.89 8.71
N TYR A 673 19.37 14.84 9.26
CA TYR A 673 19.18 14.39 10.63
C TYR A 673 20.07 15.19 11.59
N VAL A 674 19.71 15.18 12.87
CA VAL A 674 20.66 15.56 13.93
C VAL A 674 21.46 14.32 14.36
N GLY A 675 22.79 14.43 14.32
CA GLY A 675 23.69 13.34 14.65
C GLY A 675 23.86 13.18 16.17
N ALA A 676 23.65 11.97 16.69
CA ALA A 676 23.82 11.70 18.12
C ALA A 676 25.28 11.92 18.58
N ALA A 677 26.27 11.65 17.72
CA ALA A 677 27.67 11.91 18.05
C ALA A 677 27.94 13.42 18.13
N GLN A 678 27.33 14.23 17.25
CA GLN A 678 27.41 15.69 17.31
C GLN A 678 26.84 16.24 18.63
N VAL A 679 25.67 15.73 19.05
CA VAL A 679 25.03 16.10 20.32
C VAL A 679 25.89 15.71 21.51
N ARG A 680 26.50 14.53 21.46
CA ARG A 680 27.41 14.04 22.50
C ARG A 680 28.68 14.88 22.59
N GLU A 681 29.30 15.23 21.47
CA GLU A 681 30.48 16.09 21.41
C GLU A 681 30.19 17.49 22.00
N ALA A 682 29.02 18.05 21.67
CA ALA A 682 28.59 19.35 22.19
C ALA A 682 28.48 19.39 23.73
N VAL A 683 28.12 18.26 24.38
CA VAL A 683 27.83 18.20 25.83
C VAL A 683 28.93 17.52 26.63
N ILE A 684 29.37 16.35 26.20
CA ILE A 684 30.35 15.49 26.88
C ILE A 684 31.76 15.75 26.34
N GLY A 685 31.89 15.94 25.03
CA GLY A 685 33.16 15.88 24.31
C GLY A 685 33.44 14.48 23.75
N GLU A 686 34.72 14.13 23.58
CA GLU A 686 35.17 12.88 22.95
C GLU A 686 35.49 11.75 23.95
N ASP A 687 35.06 11.88 25.20
CA ASP A 687 35.37 10.94 26.29
C ASP A 687 34.51 9.65 26.23
N ASP A 688 35.13 8.50 26.51
CA ASP A 688 34.43 7.22 26.72
C ASP A 688 33.84 7.11 28.13
N ARG A 689 32.68 7.76 28.32
CA ARG A 689 31.91 7.69 29.58
C ARG A 689 30.42 7.85 29.37
N VAL A 690 29.60 7.30 30.26
CA VAL A 690 28.16 7.58 30.24
C VAL A 690 27.87 9.04 30.60
N PRO A 691 26.83 9.68 30.01
CA PRO A 691 26.39 10.99 30.44
C PRO A 691 25.89 10.94 31.89
N THR A 692 26.17 12.02 32.63
CA THR A 692 25.43 12.30 33.87
C THR A 692 23.98 12.63 33.55
N ALA A 693 23.08 12.59 34.55
CA ALA A 693 21.67 12.92 34.33
C ALA A 693 21.46 14.35 33.77
N GLN A 694 22.30 15.32 34.18
CA GLN A 694 22.24 16.69 33.67
C GLN A 694 22.73 16.79 32.22
N GLU A 695 23.78 16.05 31.87
CA GLU A 695 24.28 15.99 30.50
C GLU A 695 23.27 15.31 29.57
N LEU A 696 22.66 14.20 29.99
CA LEU A 696 21.62 13.53 29.20
C LEU A 696 20.44 14.46 28.92
N GLU A 697 20.01 15.26 29.90
CA GLU A 697 18.92 16.21 29.68
C GLU A 697 19.33 17.37 28.76
N ALA A 698 20.58 17.84 28.83
CA ALA A 698 21.11 18.81 27.88
C ALA A 698 21.16 18.24 26.45
N MET A 699 21.56 16.97 26.30
CA MET A 699 21.56 16.27 25.01
C MET A 699 20.14 16.13 24.45
N LYS A 700 19.17 15.74 25.29
CA LYS A 700 17.74 15.69 24.91
C LYS A 700 17.22 17.05 24.45
N GLN A 701 17.61 18.14 25.12
CA GLN A 701 17.22 19.49 24.72
C GLN A 701 17.81 19.89 23.37
N LEU A 702 19.06 19.53 23.06
CA LEU A 702 19.67 19.78 21.75
C LEU A 702 18.94 19.02 20.64
N VAL A 703 18.59 17.75 20.87
CA VAL A 703 17.78 16.95 19.93
C VAL A 703 16.40 17.60 19.73
N ALA A 704 15.72 18.01 20.82
CA ALA A 704 14.42 18.68 20.73
C ALA A 704 14.50 19.98 19.92
N THR A 705 15.52 20.81 20.16
CA THR A 705 15.75 22.02 19.38
C THR A 705 15.97 21.70 17.90
N ALA A 706 16.83 20.74 17.57
CA ALA A 706 17.07 20.37 16.17
C ALA A 706 15.80 19.85 15.48
N MET A 707 14.97 19.05 16.17
CA MET A 707 13.68 18.59 15.65
C MET A 707 12.72 19.77 15.39
N GLN A 708 12.64 20.73 16.31
CA GLN A 708 11.84 21.95 16.15
C GLN A 708 12.32 22.82 14.99
N GLN A 709 13.61 22.78 14.69
CA GLN A 709 14.25 23.47 13.58
C GLN A 709 14.19 22.68 12.26
N GLY A 710 13.56 21.50 12.27
CA GLY A 710 13.29 20.73 11.06
C GLY A 710 14.33 19.68 10.71
N ALA A 711 15.03 19.12 11.70
CA ALA A 711 15.67 17.82 11.49
C ALA A 711 14.61 16.76 11.15
N PHE A 712 14.93 15.84 10.24
CA PHE A 712 14.04 14.71 9.90
C PHE A 712 13.95 13.67 11.02
N GLY A 713 14.96 13.64 11.88
CA GLY A 713 15.08 12.70 12.96
C GLY A 713 16.43 12.82 13.64
N MET A 714 16.80 11.77 14.38
CA MET A 714 18.16 11.60 14.90
C MET A 714 18.84 10.40 14.22
N SER A 715 20.10 10.56 13.89
CA SER A 715 20.92 9.50 13.31
C SER A 715 22.11 9.13 14.19
N THR A 716 22.67 7.95 13.97
CA THR A 716 23.83 7.43 14.72
C THR A 716 24.84 6.77 13.80
N ALA A 717 26.12 6.89 14.15
CA ALA A 717 27.21 6.06 13.62
C ALA A 717 27.92 5.35 14.76
N LEU A 718 27.36 4.22 15.20
CA LEU A 718 27.74 3.53 16.44
C LEU A 718 29.03 2.70 16.31
N ILE A 719 29.51 2.50 15.09
CA ILE A 719 30.82 1.90 14.81
C ILE A 719 31.98 2.83 15.19
N TYR A 720 31.79 4.17 15.17
CA TYR A 720 32.86 5.15 15.31
C TYR A 720 32.76 5.96 16.62
N PRO A 721 33.89 6.26 17.29
CA PRO A 721 33.94 7.27 18.34
C PRO A 721 33.51 8.68 17.85
N PRO A 722 32.86 9.49 18.71
CA PRO A 722 32.40 9.18 20.07
C PRO A 722 31.06 8.42 20.12
N GLY A 723 30.40 8.18 18.97
CA GLY A 723 29.14 7.44 18.90
C GLY A 723 29.23 6.01 19.46
N HIS A 724 30.37 5.36 19.28
CA HIS A 724 30.67 4.03 19.81
C HIS A 724 30.51 3.92 21.34
N TYR A 725 30.76 5.02 22.06
CA TYR A 725 30.69 5.06 23.52
C TYR A 725 29.25 5.13 24.06
N ALA A 726 28.30 5.55 23.22
CA ALA A 726 26.89 5.67 23.60
C ALA A 726 26.28 4.30 23.91
N LYS A 727 25.55 4.23 25.03
CA LYS A 727 24.83 3.01 25.45
C LYS A 727 23.43 2.99 24.85
N THR A 728 22.86 1.80 24.63
CA THR A 728 21.52 1.66 24.03
C THR A 728 20.46 2.46 24.78
N ASP A 729 20.48 2.46 26.11
CA ASP A 729 19.50 3.19 26.92
C ASP A 729 19.63 4.72 26.77
N GLU A 730 20.83 5.25 26.54
CA GLU A 730 21.04 6.66 26.18
C GLU A 730 20.37 6.98 24.83
N LEU A 731 20.56 6.11 23.83
CA LEU A 731 19.96 6.28 22.51
C LEU A 731 18.42 6.17 22.53
N ILE A 732 17.88 5.30 23.39
CA ILE A 732 16.43 5.19 23.62
C ILE A 732 15.88 6.50 24.17
N GLU A 733 16.52 7.11 25.17
CA GLU A 733 16.07 8.37 25.76
C GLU A 733 16.11 9.54 24.78
N LEU A 734 17.13 9.62 23.92
CA LEU A 734 17.17 10.62 22.84
C LEU A 734 16.12 10.34 21.77
N SER A 735 15.92 9.08 21.38
CA SER A 735 14.93 8.68 20.38
C SER A 735 13.49 8.91 20.84
N LYS A 736 13.21 8.82 22.15
CA LYS A 736 11.91 9.22 22.72
C LYS A 736 11.61 10.70 22.48
N VAL A 737 12.63 11.57 22.46
CA VAL A 737 12.45 12.98 22.08
C VAL A 737 12.09 13.07 20.60
N VAL A 738 12.81 12.37 19.72
CA VAL A 738 12.52 12.36 18.27
C VAL A 738 11.08 11.94 17.97
N SER A 739 10.59 10.88 18.65
CA SER A 739 9.21 10.39 18.52
C SER A 739 8.15 11.46 18.82
N GLN A 740 8.40 12.37 19.78
CA GLN A 740 7.47 13.46 20.12
C GLN A 740 7.26 14.44 18.96
N TYR A 741 8.19 14.51 18.01
CA TYR A 741 8.14 15.37 16.84
C TYR A 741 7.83 14.61 15.55
N GLY A 742 7.51 13.32 15.64
CA GLY A 742 7.21 12.47 14.47
C GLY A 742 8.42 12.15 13.59
N GLY A 743 9.65 12.31 14.10
CA GLY A 743 10.87 12.04 13.35
C GLY A 743 11.24 10.56 13.29
N ILE A 744 12.42 10.29 12.73
CA ILE A 744 12.95 8.93 12.48
C ILE A 744 14.22 8.69 13.29
N TYR A 745 14.45 7.45 13.73
CA TYR A 745 15.76 7.00 14.21
C TYR A 745 16.50 6.32 13.07
N ALA A 746 17.61 6.89 12.62
CA ALA A 746 18.46 6.29 11.61
C ALA A 746 19.79 5.78 12.20
N SER A 747 20.35 4.72 11.65
CA SER A 747 21.58 4.14 12.21
C SER A 747 22.49 3.52 11.18
N HIS A 748 23.71 4.06 11.11
CA HIS A 748 24.88 3.23 10.91
C HIS A 748 25.13 2.46 12.21
N MET A 749 24.79 1.18 12.13
CA MET A 749 24.69 0.30 13.28
C MET A 749 26.04 0.08 13.98
N ARG A 750 25.98 -0.47 15.20
CA ARG A 750 27.16 -0.69 16.04
C ARG A 750 28.17 -1.68 15.45
N SER A 751 27.68 -2.65 14.70
CA SER A 751 28.49 -3.62 13.97
C SER A 751 27.75 -4.08 12.72
N GLU A 752 28.53 -4.32 11.67
CA GLU A 752 28.07 -4.88 10.39
C GLU A 752 28.79 -6.20 10.09
N GLY A 753 29.72 -6.63 10.96
CA GLY A 753 30.42 -7.92 10.93
C GLY A 753 30.04 -8.81 12.11
N SER A 754 30.97 -9.05 13.05
CA SER A 754 30.83 -10.13 14.06
C SER A 754 29.52 -10.11 14.86
N SER A 755 29.02 -8.92 15.14
CA SER A 755 27.87 -8.68 16.01
C SER A 755 26.68 -8.08 15.25
N GLU A 756 26.63 -8.23 13.93
CA GLU A 756 25.57 -7.68 13.05
C GLU A 756 24.15 -8.01 13.55
N ILE A 757 23.91 -9.24 14.01
CA ILE A 757 22.62 -9.69 14.53
C ILE A 757 22.21 -8.89 15.78
N LYS A 758 23.15 -8.66 16.70
CA LYS A 758 22.90 -7.89 17.92
C LYS A 758 22.70 -6.41 17.59
N ALA A 759 23.38 -5.89 16.59
CA ALA A 759 23.26 -4.51 16.16
C ALA A 759 21.90 -4.23 15.51
N ILE A 760 21.38 -5.16 14.69
CA ILE A 760 20.01 -5.11 14.17
C ILE A 760 19.00 -5.19 15.32
N GLU A 761 19.20 -6.11 16.27
CA GLU A 761 18.34 -6.23 17.45
C GLU A 761 18.34 -4.94 18.29
N GLU A 762 19.50 -4.28 18.43
CA GLU A 762 19.65 -2.99 19.10
C GLU A 762 18.83 -1.90 18.41
N ALA A 763 18.96 -1.74 17.08
CA ALA A 763 18.19 -0.75 16.32
C ALA A 763 16.68 -1.00 16.42
N LEU A 764 16.26 -2.27 16.31
CA LEU A 764 14.86 -2.65 16.47
C LEU A 764 14.35 -2.43 17.90
N ARG A 765 15.18 -2.67 18.93
CA ARG A 765 14.85 -2.39 20.33
C ARG A 765 14.65 -0.89 20.56
N ILE A 766 15.53 -0.05 20.03
CA ILE A 766 15.41 1.41 20.09
C ILE A 766 14.09 1.84 19.47
N GLY A 767 13.77 1.36 18.26
CA GLY A 767 12.51 1.65 17.58
C GLY A 767 11.26 1.30 18.40
N ARG A 768 11.26 0.12 19.04
CA ARG A 768 10.14 -0.32 19.88
C ARG A 768 10.01 0.49 21.17
N GLU A 769 11.10 0.68 21.90
CA GLU A 769 11.05 1.33 23.23
C GLU A 769 10.86 2.85 23.15
N ALA A 770 11.31 3.47 22.05
CA ALA A 770 11.09 4.89 21.79
C ALA A 770 9.83 5.16 20.95
N ASN A 771 9.18 4.14 20.41
CA ASN A 771 8.05 4.25 19.48
C ASN A 771 8.38 5.19 18.30
N VAL A 772 9.47 4.87 17.59
CA VAL A 772 10.01 5.68 16.49
C VAL A 772 10.29 4.78 15.28
N PRO A 773 10.03 5.23 14.04
CA PRO A 773 10.45 4.51 12.85
C PRO A 773 11.98 4.34 12.79
N VAL A 774 12.47 3.23 12.21
CA VAL A 774 13.91 2.86 12.17
C VAL A 774 14.44 2.79 10.74
N GLU A 775 15.45 3.58 10.39
CA GLU A 775 16.17 3.49 9.11
C GLU A 775 17.55 2.87 9.36
N ILE A 776 17.85 1.74 8.73
CA ILE A 776 19.19 1.15 8.78
C ILE A 776 19.97 1.69 7.58
N PHE A 777 20.94 2.54 7.87
CA PHE A 777 21.78 3.12 6.85
C PHE A 777 22.69 2.07 6.22
N HIS A 778 22.87 2.19 4.90
CA HIS A 778 23.79 1.41 4.05
C HIS A 778 23.94 -0.07 4.44
N LEU A 779 22.82 -0.76 4.68
CA LEU A 779 22.73 -2.14 5.15
C LEU A 779 23.70 -3.07 4.40
N LYS A 780 24.54 -3.81 5.12
CA LYS A 780 25.49 -4.74 4.52
C LYS A 780 25.90 -5.87 5.49
N VAL A 781 26.57 -6.87 4.92
CA VAL A 781 27.27 -7.94 5.65
C VAL A 781 28.77 -7.78 5.40
N VAL A 782 29.52 -7.49 6.45
CA VAL A 782 30.97 -7.23 6.39
C VAL A 782 31.76 -8.51 6.67
N GLY A 783 32.82 -8.74 5.90
CA GLY A 783 33.83 -9.78 6.12
C GLY A 783 33.53 -11.15 5.51
N ALA A 784 34.53 -11.72 4.84
CA ALA A 784 34.42 -13.02 4.14
C ALA A 784 33.86 -14.19 4.96
N PRO A 785 34.14 -14.32 6.28
CA PRO A 785 33.55 -15.40 7.09
C PRO A 785 32.01 -15.35 7.21
N ARG A 786 31.36 -14.22 6.91
CA ARG A 786 29.92 -14.00 7.10
C ARG A 786 29.14 -13.87 5.80
N TRP A 787 29.82 -13.69 4.67
CA TRP A 787 29.17 -13.61 3.36
C TRP A 787 28.18 -14.76 3.12
N GLY A 788 26.99 -14.41 2.65
CA GLY A 788 25.84 -15.29 2.49
C GLY A 788 24.82 -15.20 3.63
N THR A 789 25.05 -14.37 4.67
CA THR A 789 24.10 -14.18 5.78
C THR A 789 23.07 -13.07 5.55
N MET A 790 23.14 -12.30 4.45
CA MET A 790 22.16 -11.25 4.17
C MET A 790 20.70 -11.75 4.22
N PRO A 791 20.35 -12.96 3.74
CA PRO A 791 19.00 -13.51 3.90
C PRO A 791 18.52 -13.57 5.34
N LYS A 792 19.41 -13.86 6.30
CA LYS A 792 19.09 -13.90 7.72
C LYS A 792 18.80 -12.50 8.27
N ILE A 793 19.60 -11.51 7.88
CA ILE A 793 19.40 -10.12 8.29
C ILE A 793 18.09 -9.56 7.74
N VAL A 794 17.82 -9.84 6.45
CA VAL A 794 16.54 -9.50 5.80
C VAL A 794 15.36 -10.16 6.49
N ASP A 795 15.45 -11.44 6.86
CA ASP A 795 14.39 -12.15 7.58
C ASP A 795 14.10 -11.53 8.97
N MET A 796 15.14 -11.11 9.69
CA MET A 796 14.98 -10.41 10.97
C MET A 796 14.24 -9.07 10.81
N ILE A 797 14.63 -8.27 9.81
CA ILE A 797 13.97 -6.98 9.51
C ILE A 797 12.54 -7.22 9.05
N GLN A 798 12.31 -8.18 8.14
CA GLN A 798 10.97 -8.50 7.64
C GLN A 798 10.04 -9.00 8.75
N THR A 799 10.53 -9.85 9.66
CA THR A 799 9.76 -10.31 10.82
C THR A 799 9.33 -9.14 11.71
N ALA A 800 10.20 -8.15 11.94
CA ALA A 800 9.83 -6.95 12.69
C ALA A 800 8.76 -6.13 11.97
N ARG A 801 8.88 -5.99 10.63
CA ARG A 801 7.87 -5.32 9.79
C ARG A 801 6.52 -6.02 9.84
N ASP A 802 6.51 -7.35 9.72
CA ASP A 802 5.29 -8.17 9.78
C ASP A 802 4.62 -8.11 11.16
N ALA A 803 5.41 -7.88 12.21
CA ALA A 803 4.91 -7.60 13.57
C ALA A 803 4.42 -6.15 13.77
N GLY A 804 4.43 -5.31 12.73
CA GLY A 804 3.92 -3.94 12.75
C GLY A 804 4.95 -2.86 13.10
N GLN A 805 6.24 -3.19 13.22
CA GLN A 805 7.29 -2.20 13.43
C GLN A 805 7.67 -1.51 12.11
N ASP A 806 7.74 -0.17 12.07
CA ASP A 806 8.18 0.57 10.88
C ASP A 806 9.71 0.64 10.79
N VAL A 807 10.31 -0.32 10.07
CA VAL A 807 11.76 -0.39 9.82
C VAL A 807 12.07 -0.50 8.34
N ARG A 808 12.99 0.32 7.82
CA ARG A 808 13.49 0.29 6.43
C ARG A 808 15.01 0.39 6.40
N ALA A 809 15.59 0.35 5.20
CA ALA A 809 17.02 0.51 5.00
C ALA A 809 17.34 1.18 3.66
N ASP A 810 18.57 1.64 3.51
CA ASP A 810 19.17 1.98 2.23
C ASP A 810 20.47 1.20 2.00
N MET A 811 20.96 1.19 0.75
CA MET A 811 22.24 0.62 0.36
C MET A 811 22.89 1.47 -0.73
N TYR A 812 24.23 1.47 -0.79
CA TYR A 812 24.96 1.87 -1.99
C TYR A 812 25.34 0.64 -2.85
N PRO A 813 25.39 0.76 -4.19
CA PRO A 813 25.56 -0.38 -5.10
C PRO A 813 27.02 -0.83 -5.31
N TYR A 814 27.80 -0.93 -4.23
CA TYR A 814 29.23 -1.29 -4.25
C TYR A 814 29.59 -2.26 -3.12
N VAL A 815 30.66 -3.04 -3.34
CA VAL A 815 31.16 -4.05 -2.38
C VAL A 815 32.24 -3.53 -1.43
N ALA A 816 32.66 -2.28 -1.62
CA ALA A 816 33.60 -1.61 -0.72
C ALA A 816 32.88 -0.49 0.05
N GLY A 817 33.26 -0.33 1.32
CA GLY A 817 32.92 0.85 2.10
C GLY A 817 34.04 1.90 2.01
N GLY A 818 33.75 3.13 2.44
CA GLY A 818 34.73 4.21 2.55
C GLY A 818 34.59 4.95 3.88
N THR A 819 35.69 5.16 4.60
CA THR A 819 35.75 5.93 5.86
C THR A 819 37.21 6.34 6.14
N ALA A 820 37.51 6.92 7.30
CA ALA A 820 38.87 7.23 7.70
C ALA A 820 39.75 5.96 7.83
N LEU A 821 41.04 6.07 7.52
CA LEU A 821 42.02 4.99 7.75
C LEU A 821 42.16 4.68 9.25
N ALA A 822 42.01 5.70 10.10
CA ALA A 822 42.07 5.56 11.55
C ALA A 822 40.94 4.64 12.09
N SER A 823 39.84 4.46 11.35
CA SER A 823 38.74 3.56 11.72
C SER A 823 39.13 2.08 11.71
N ALA A 824 40.29 1.72 11.15
CA ALA A 824 40.84 0.36 11.25
C ALA A 824 41.47 0.05 12.63
N LEU A 825 41.59 1.06 13.50
CA LEU A 825 42.16 0.92 14.84
C LEU A 825 41.06 0.64 15.88
N PRO A 826 41.37 -0.06 16.99
CA PRO A 826 40.42 -0.28 18.07
C PRO A 826 39.84 1.06 18.62
N PRO A 827 38.53 1.16 18.89
CA PRO A 827 37.89 2.42 19.29
C PRO A 827 38.52 3.11 20.50
N TRP A 828 39.02 2.34 21.48
CA TRP A 828 39.66 2.87 22.69
C TRP A 828 40.89 3.74 22.39
N VAL A 829 41.50 3.60 21.21
CA VAL A 829 42.65 4.42 20.80
C VAL A 829 42.21 5.88 20.61
N ALA A 830 40.94 6.14 20.27
CA ALA A 830 40.38 7.48 20.08
C ALA A 830 39.70 8.06 21.33
N ASP A 831 39.78 7.41 22.51
CA ASP A 831 39.19 7.95 23.74
C ASP A 831 39.82 9.30 24.12
N GLY A 832 39.02 10.35 24.29
CA GLY A 832 39.51 11.71 24.48
C GLY A 832 40.00 12.38 23.19
N GLY A 833 39.66 11.81 22.04
CA GLY A 833 39.69 12.47 20.74
C GLY A 833 40.94 12.25 19.89
N MET A 834 40.96 12.96 18.76
CA MET A 834 41.97 12.77 17.72
C MET A 834 43.41 13.04 18.20
N GLN A 835 43.60 14.07 19.04
CA GLN A 835 44.91 14.37 19.59
C GLN A 835 45.41 13.21 20.48
N LYS A 836 44.53 12.62 21.29
CA LYS A 836 44.87 11.49 22.14
C LYS A 836 45.17 10.22 21.33
N LEU A 837 44.46 10.01 20.22
CA LEU A 837 44.79 8.96 19.26
C LEU A 837 46.23 9.11 18.76
N LEU A 838 46.60 10.29 18.27
CA LEU A 838 47.96 10.54 17.76
C LEU A 838 49.02 10.37 18.86
N GLU A 839 48.77 10.88 20.06
CA GLU A 839 49.65 10.70 21.23
C GLU A 839 49.86 9.22 21.57
N ARG A 840 48.78 8.42 21.60
CA ARG A 840 48.84 6.98 21.88
C ARG A 840 49.63 6.21 20.82
N LEU A 841 49.50 6.58 19.54
CA LEU A 841 50.21 5.90 18.45
C LEU A 841 51.74 6.10 18.47
N HIS A 842 52.25 7.06 19.24
CA HIS A 842 53.68 7.22 19.48
C HIS A 842 54.24 6.24 20.53
N ASP A 843 53.40 5.61 21.35
CA ASP A 843 53.83 4.63 22.37
C ASP A 843 54.00 3.22 21.75
N PRO A 844 55.22 2.65 21.76
CA PRO A 844 55.46 1.30 21.23
C PRO A 844 54.63 0.19 21.91
N ALA A 845 54.32 0.33 23.20
CA ALA A 845 53.51 -0.65 23.92
C ALA A 845 52.05 -0.61 23.46
N VAL A 846 51.52 0.59 23.19
CA VAL A 846 50.19 0.78 22.61
C VAL A 846 50.13 0.19 21.21
N ARG A 847 51.10 0.50 20.34
CA ARG A 847 51.18 -0.09 18.98
C ARG A 847 51.21 -1.62 19.00
N ALA A 848 51.97 -2.21 19.92
CA ALA A 848 52.05 -3.66 20.08
C ALA A 848 50.72 -4.27 20.53
N ARG A 849 49.96 -3.56 21.39
CA ARG A 849 48.60 -3.97 21.79
C ARG A 849 47.63 -3.88 20.61
N ILE A 850 47.59 -2.76 19.90
CA ILE A 850 46.77 -2.55 18.69
C ILE A 850 47.03 -3.65 17.68
N THR A 851 48.30 -3.92 17.39
CA THR A 851 48.71 -4.98 16.44
C THR A 851 48.15 -6.34 16.86
N ARG A 852 48.30 -6.71 18.14
CA ARG A 852 47.79 -7.99 18.67
C ARG A 852 46.27 -8.09 18.57
N GLU A 853 45.54 -7.01 18.87
CA GLU A 853 44.07 -6.97 18.80
C GLU A 853 43.59 -7.09 17.35
N ILE A 854 44.23 -6.40 16.40
CA ILE A 854 43.89 -6.52 14.97
C ILE A 854 44.24 -7.91 14.43
N GLU A 855 45.40 -8.46 14.77
CA GLU A 855 45.86 -9.78 14.32
C GLU A 855 45.09 -10.95 14.96
N ALA A 856 44.36 -10.71 16.06
CA ALA A 856 43.44 -11.69 16.64
C ALA A 856 42.26 -12.02 15.71
N GLY A 857 42.02 -11.17 14.69
CA GLY A 857 41.03 -11.37 13.66
C GLY A 857 39.67 -10.81 14.07
N ASP A 858 38.64 -11.61 13.85
CA ASP A 858 37.26 -11.25 14.14
C ASP A 858 37.05 -10.82 15.61
N HIS A 859 36.26 -9.77 15.84
CA HIS A 859 36.08 -9.17 17.17
C HIS A 859 34.60 -8.88 17.49
N PRO A 860 34.09 -9.30 18.68
CA PRO A 860 32.68 -9.14 19.01
C PRO A 860 32.26 -7.72 19.43
N ASP A 861 33.19 -6.92 19.97
CA ASP A 861 32.87 -5.62 20.57
C ASP A 861 33.14 -4.40 19.67
N TRP A 862 33.88 -4.56 18.56
CA TRP A 862 34.17 -3.48 17.60
C TRP A 862 34.50 -4.07 16.23
N GLU A 863 34.40 -3.26 15.18
CA GLU A 863 34.54 -3.72 13.79
C GLU A 863 35.99 -3.68 13.32
N ASN A 864 36.60 -4.85 13.09
CA ASN A 864 37.98 -4.95 12.64
C ASN A 864 38.09 -4.82 11.11
N LEU A 865 37.88 -3.61 10.60
CA LEU A 865 37.88 -3.31 9.16
C LEU A 865 39.14 -3.78 8.42
N TYR A 866 40.30 -3.81 9.08
CA TYR A 866 41.52 -4.36 8.50
C TYR A 866 41.40 -5.87 8.26
N PHE A 867 40.91 -6.62 9.25
CA PHE A 867 40.66 -8.06 9.11
C PHE A 867 39.54 -8.35 8.10
N ASP A 868 38.41 -7.66 8.20
CA ASP A 868 37.24 -7.91 7.35
C ASP A 868 37.50 -7.59 5.87
N SER A 869 38.48 -6.72 5.58
CA SER A 869 38.98 -6.45 4.22
C SER A 869 39.96 -7.52 3.69
N GLY A 870 40.23 -8.60 4.45
CA GLY A 870 41.25 -9.58 4.11
C GLY A 870 42.69 -9.09 4.34
N GLY A 871 42.88 -8.14 5.26
CA GLY A 871 44.16 -7.55 5.62
C GLY A 871 44.61 -6.44 4.66
N ALA A 872 45.90 -6.10 4.72
CA ALA A 872 46.48 -4.93 4.06
C ALA A 872 46.27 -4.83 2.53
N LYS A 873 45.91 -5.92 1.85
CA LYS A 873 45.63 -5.91 0.41
C LYS A 873 44.24 -5.36 0.07
N GLY A 874 43.28 -5.46 1.00
CA GLY A 874 41.92 -4.95 0.81
C GLY A 874 41.66 -3.59 1.45
N VAL A 875 42.70 -2.92 1.96
CA VAL A 875 42.62 -1.54 2.47
C VAL A 875 43.36 -0.63 1.49
N LEU A 876 42.60 0.15 0.72
CA LEU A 876 43.11 1.09 -0.28
C LEU A 876 43.05 2.51 0.29
N VAL A 877 44.17 3.23 0.29
CA VAL A 877 44.28 4.59 0.83
C VAL A 877 43.77 5.62 -0.17
N THR A 878 42.98 6.58 0.31
CA THR A 878 42.38 7.67 -0.48
C THR A 878 42.44 9.01 0.26
N GLY A 879 42.31 10.13 -0.44
CA GLY A 879 42.01 11.42 0.18
C GLY A 879 43.07 11.94 1.17
N ILE A 880 44.35 11.70 0.89
CA ILE A 880 45.46 12.16 1.73
C ILE A 880 45.51 13.70 1.76
N THR A 881 45.56 14.33 2.92
CA THR A 881 45.60 15.81 2.99
C THR A 881 47.02 16.38 2.99
N ASN A 882 47.98 15.61 3.51
CA ASN A 882 49.40 15.96 3.49
C ASN A 882 50.00 15.80 2.07
N LYS A 883 50.37 16.94 1.48
CA LYS A 883 50.93 17.03 0.12
C LYS A 883 52.18 16.17 -0.08
N ASP A 884 52.99 15.98 0.96
CA ASP A 884 54.23 15.18 0.89
C ASP A 884 53.96 13.67 0.81
N LEU A 885 52.72 13.25 1.08
CA LEU A 885 52.29 11.84 1.06
C LEU A 885 51.44 11.51 -0.17
N LYS A 886 51.24 12.45 -1.11
CA LYS A 886 50.35 12.22 -2.27
C LYS A 886 50.80 11.10 -3.21
N ASP A 887 52.09 10.76 -3.25
CA ASP A 887 52.60 9.66 -4.09
C ASP A 887 52.09 8.26 -3.69
N ILE A 888 51.56 8.10 -2.46
CA ILE A 888 50.97 6.85 -1.97
C ILE A 888 49.44 6.83 -2.01
N ASP A 889 48.81 7.91 -2.47
CA ASP A 889 47.37 7.98 -2.70
C ASP A 889 46.96 6.95 -3.77
N GLY A 890 45.81 6.30 -3.58
CA GLY A 890 45.35 5.19 -4.42
C GLY A 890 46.13 3.88 -4.28
N LYS A 891 47.04 3.75 -3.29
CA LYS A 891 47.75 2.49 -3.01
C LYS A 891 47.12 1.73 -1.84
N THR A 892 47.25 0.41 -1.88
CA THR A 892 46.90 -0.45 -0.74
C THR A 892 47.95 -0.35 0.37
N ILE A 893 47.55 -0.61 1.62
CA ILE A 893 48.47 -0.69 2.76
C ILE A 893 49.59 -1.72 2.50
N ALA A 894 49.31 -2.81 1.79
CA ALA A 894 50.32 -3.79 1.41
C ALA A 894 51.39 -3.20 0.47
N GLN A 895 51.00 -2.39 -0.51
CA GLN A 895 51.93 -1.72 -1.41
C GLN A 895 52.74 -0.64 -0.68
N ILE A 896 52.10 0.14 0.18
CA ILE A 896 52.73 1.18 0.99
C ILE A 896 53.78 0.56 1.92
N ALA A 897 53.43 -0.52 2.62
CA ALA A 897 54.34 -1.26 3.48
C ALA A 897 55.55 -1.82 2.72
N GLY A 898 55.33 -2.29 1.48
CA GLY A 898 56.39 -2.73 0.57
C GLY A 898 57.36 -1.59 0.20
N ILE A 899 56.83 -0.42 -0.14
CA ILE A 899 57.63 0.79 -0.45
C ILE A 899 58.45 1.22 0.76
N GLN A 900 57.82 1.28 1.94
CA GLN A 900 58.45 1.70 3.18
C GLN A 900 59.34 0.62 3.82
N LYS A 901 59.30 -0.62 3.32
CA LYS A 901 59.97 -1.80 3.89
C LYS A 901 59.60 -2.03 5.36
N LYS A 902 58.32 -1.86 5.69
CA LYS A 902 57.75 -2.02 7.04
C LYS A 902 56.73 -3.14 7.08
N LYS A 903 56.34 -3.55 8.30
CA LYS A 903 55.15 -4.38 8.47
C LYS A 903 53.89 -3.57 8.10
N PRO A 904 52.83 -4.22 7.57
CA PRO A 904 51.64 -3.49 7.13
C PRO A 904 50.97 -2.62 8.20
N LEU A 905 50.77 -3.15 9.41
CA LEU A 905 50.14 -2.39 10.50
C LEU A 905 51.04 -1.26 11.02
N ASP A 906 52.36 -1.41 10.95
CA ASP A 906 53.28 -0.30 11.25
C ASP A 906 53.17 0.82 10.23
N ALA A 907 53.13 0.47 8.93
CA ALA A 907 52.93 1.44 7.86
C ALA A 907 51.58 2.16 7.96
N LEU A 908 50.52 1.43 8.33
CA LEU A 908 49.19 2.00 8.59
C LEU A 908 49.23 3.01 9.73
N MET A 909 49.76 2.63 10.90
CA MET A 909 49.84 3.54 12.06
C MET A 909 50.73 4.74 11.79
N ASP A 910 51.84 4.56 11.06
CA ASP A 910 52.74 5.66 10.69
C ASP A 910 52.06 6.64 9.73
N LEU A 911 51.25 6.14 8.80
CA LEU A 911 50.46 6.97 7.89
C LEU A 911 49.40 7.77 8.65
N VAL A 912 48.68 7.13 9.58
CA VAL A 912 47.72 7.82 10.46
C VAL A 912 48.40 8.95 11.23
N ILE A 913 49.61 8.74 11.76
CA ILE A 913 50.37 9.82 12.42
C ILE A 913 50.76 10.93 11.41
N ALA A 914 51.34 10.55 10.28
CA ALA A 914 51.94 11.48 9.32
C ALA A 914 50.92 12.40 8.64
N ASP A 915 49.69 11.91 8.46
CA ASP A 915 48.57 12.67 7.88
C ASP A 915 47.59 13.18 8.96
N LYS A 916 47.99 13.12 10.23
CA LYS A 916 47.18 13.56 11.39
C LYS A 916 45.78 12.97 11.39
N ALA A 917 45.69 11.69 11.01
CA ALA A 917 44.48 10.87 10.91
C ALA A 917 43.40 11.41 9.95
N GLN A 918 43.77 12.27 8.99
CA GLN A 918 42.86 12.77 7.96
C GLN A 918 42.78 11.86 6.73
N THR A 919 43.65 10.85 6.65
CA THR A 919 43.67 9.88 5.54
C THR A 919 42.36 9.11 5.45
N GLY A 920 41.75 9.09 4.26
CA GLY A 920 40.63 8.21 3.94
C GLY A 920 41.10 6.81 3.52
N ALA A 921 40.18 5.85 3.54
CA ALA A 921 40.41 4.50 3.06
C ALA A 921 39.15 3.85 2.51
N LEU A 922 39.32 3.03 1.48
CA LEU A 922 38.33 2.11 0.97
C LEU A 922 38.62 0.70 1.51
N TYR A 923 37.57 0.05 1.99
CA TYR A 923 37.62 -1.27 2.61
C TYR A 923 36.81 -2.25 1.78
N PHE A 924 37.45 -3.25 1.17
CA PHE A 924 36.78 -4.27 0.33
C PHE A 924 36.18 -5.38 1.20
N ILE A 925 34.98 -5.12 1.72
CA ILE A 925 34.42 -5.85 2.88
C ILE A 925 33.13 -6.63 2.58
N ALA A 926 32.40 -6.29 1.52
CA ALA A 926 31.14 -6.95 1.17
C ALA A 926 31.30 -7.85 -0.06
N ASN A 927 30.25 -8.61 -0.38
CA ASN A 927 30.20 -9.41 -1.59
C ASN A 927 28.97 -9.11 -2.43
N GLU A 928 29.11 -9.37 -3.73
CA GLU A 928 28.12 -9.06 -4.75
C GLU A 928 26.78 -9.79 -4.55
N LYS A 929 26.79 -11.03 -4.03
CA LYS A 929 25.55 -11.80 -3.87
C LYS A 929 24.67 -11.24 -2.76
N ASP A 930 25.26 -10.91 -1.62
CA ASP A 930 24.55 -10.28 -0.51
C ASP A 930 24.08 -8.87 -0.88
N LEU A 931 24.91 -8.12 -1.61
CA LEU A 931 24.54 -6.81 -2.14
C LEU A 931 23.29 -6.90 -3.02
N GLN A 932 23.31 -7.80 -4.03
CA GLN A 932 22.15 -8.03 -4.88
C GLN A 932 20.93 -8.51 -4.11
N TYR A 933 21.12 -9.35 -3.08
CA TYR A 933 20.02 -9.82 -2.23
C TYR A 933 19.37 -8.67 -1.46
N GLY A 934 20.16 -7.79 -0.84
CA GLY A 934 19.66 -6.61 -0.14
C GLY A 934 18.98 -5.62 -1.08
N LEU A 935 19.59 -5.32 -2.24
CA LEU A 935 19.02 -4.40 -3.24
C LEU A 935 17.63 -4.83 -3.73
N LYS A 936 17.35 -6.14 -3.80
CA LYS A 936 16.05 -6.70 -4.21
C LYS A 936 14.91 -6.41 -3.23
N GLN A 937 15.19 -6.13 -1.96
CA GLN A 937 14.14 -6.07 -0.95
C GLN A 937 13.22 -4.87 -1.16
N PRO A 938 11.89 -5.02 -1.07
CA PRO A 938 10.93 -3.97 -1.46
C PRO A 938 10.94 -2.74 -0.55
N TRP A 939 11.65 -2.80 0.57
CA TRP A 939 11.82 -1.75 1.57
C TRP A 939 13.23 -1.15 1.62
N THR A 940 14.13 -1.58 0.72
CA THR A 940 15.50 -1.03 0.62
C THR A 940 15.57 0.06 -0.44
N SER A 941 15.97 1.27 -0.05
CA SER A 941 16.23 2.40 -0.95
C SER A 941 17.72 2.53 -1.30
N ILE A 942 18.14 3.60 -1.99
CA ILE A 942 19.53 3.83 -2.39
C ILE A 942 20.06 5.12 -1.77
N GLY A 943 21.25 5.04 -1.17
CA GLY A 943 22.06 6.17 -0.74
C GLY A 943 23.43 6.14 -1.41
N LEU A 944 24.11 7.28 -1.50
CA LEU A 944 25.47 7.36 -2.03
C LEU A 944 26.52 7.12 -0.95
N ASP A 945 26.24 7.52 0.28
CA ASP A 945 27.18 7.61 1.39
C ASP A 945 28.44 8.42 1.01
N ALA A 946 28.25 9.51 0.27
CA ALA A 946 29.34 10.37 -0.18
C ALA A 946 28.87 11.82 -0.30
N GLY A 947 29.77 12.76 -0.02
CA GLY A 947 29.54 14.18 -0.24
C GLY A 947 29.63 14.55 -1.70
N GLU A 948 29.04 15.68 -2.06
CA GLU A 948 29.15 16.21 -3.41
C GLU A 948 30.59 16.66 -3.72
N LEU A 949 31.04 16.34 -4.93
CA LEU A 949 32.28 16.82 -5.50
C LEU A 949 32.08 17.46 -6.88
N SER A 950 32.79 18.55 -7.11
CA SER A 950 33.01 19.14 -8.43
C SER A 950 34.43 18.86 -8.91
N LEU A 951 34.60 18.53 -10.19
CA LEU A 951 35.86 18.00 -10.76
C LEU A 951 37.05 18.98 -10.70
N ASP A 952 36.78 20.25 -10.48
CA ASP A 952 37.75 21.34 -10.41
C ASP A 952 37.52 22.23 -9.16
N GLY A 953 36.80 21.70 -8.17
CA GLY A 953 36.46 22.39 -6.92
C GLY A 953 37.57 22.36 -5.88
N PRO A 954 37.48 23.21 -4.84
CA PRO A 954 38.46 23.25 -3.75
C PRO A 954 38.52 21.96 -2.93
N LEU A 955 37.46 21.14 -2.99
CA LEU A 955 37.35 19.84 -2.32
C LEU A 955 37.69 18.65 -3.24
N PHE A 956 38.08 18.92 -4.50
CA PHE A 956 38.37 17.85 -5.46
C PHE A 956 39.55 17.00 -5.03
N ASP A 957 39.36 15.68 -5.04
CA ASP A 957 40.42 14.69 -4.91
C ASP A 957 40.22 13.60 -6.00
N PRO A 958 41.28 13.24 -6.75
CA PRO A 958 41.18 12.25 -7.83
C PRO A 958 41.00 10.80 -7.34
N HIS A 959 41.24 10.52 -6.06
CA HIS A 959 41.17 9.21 -5.43
C HIS A 959 40.09 9.21 -4.35
N GLN A 960 38.86 8.94 -4.77
CA GLN A 960 37.64 8.88 -3.96
C GLN A 960 36.97 7.51 -4.08
N HIS A 961 35.91 7.27 -3.31
CA HIS A 961 35.06 6.11 -3.58
C HIS A 961 34.19 6.38 -4.83
N PRO A 962 34.12 5.46 -5.83
CA PRO A 962 33.36 5.67 -7.08
C PRO A 962 31.86 5.94 -6.88
N ARG A 963 31.31 5.54 -5.72
CA ARG A 963 29.94 5.87 -5.26
C ARG A 963 29.60 7.36 -5.35
N ALA A 964 30.58 8.25 -5.17
CA ALA A 964 30.36 9.69 -5.29
C ALA A 964 29.89 10.11 -6.69
N PHE A 965 30.27 9.40 -7.75
CA PHE A 965 29.97 9.76 -9.14
C PHE A 965 29.09 8.75 -9.88
N GLY A 966 28.82 7.58 -9.30
CA GLY A 966 28.25 6.45 -10.04
C GLY A 966 27.10 5.68 -9.39
N SER A 967 26.71 5.92 -8.13
CA SER A 967 25.69 5.09 -7.47
C SER A 967 24.36 4.98 -8.23
N MET A 968 23.70 6.09 -8.59
CA MET A 968 22.40 6.00 -9.26
C MET A 968 22.52 5.40 -10.67
N PRO A 969 23.50 5.81 -11.51
CA PRO A 969 23.69 5.22 -12.84
C PRO A 969 24.15 3.76 -12.80
N ARG A 970 24.92 3.34 -11.79
CA ARG A 970 25.28 1.93 -11.56
C ARG A 970 24.06 1.12 -11.21
N PHE A 971 23.21 1.62 -10.31
CA PHE A 971 21.97 0.96 -9.94
C PHE A 971 21.04 0.77 -11.15
N LEU A 972 20.76 1.84 -11.90
CA LEU A 972 19.86 1.79 -13.06
C LEU A 972 20.47 1.06 -14.28
N GLY A 973 21.77 1.19 -14.50
CA GLY A 973 22.48 0.54 -15.61
C GLY A 973 22.83 -0.90 -15.29
N HIS A 974 23.79 -1.11 -14.39
CA HIS A 974 24.31 -2.44 -14.11
C HIS A 974 23.26 -3.37 -13.48
N TYR A 975 22.61 -2.95 -12.40
CA TYR A 975 21.70 -3.86 -11.68
C TYR A 975 20.34 -4.01 -12.35
N VAL A 976 19.78 -2.93 -12.88
CA VAL A 976 18.42 -2.94 -13.44
C VAL A 976 18.42 -3.31 -14.92
N ARG A 977 19.14 -2.56 -15.78
CA ARG A 977 19.19 -2.86 -17.22
C ARG A 977 19.95 -4.14 -17.54
N ASP A 978 21.17 -4.30 -17.01
CA ASP A 978 22.04 -5.40 -17.44
C ASP A 978 21.72 -6.71 -16.72
N LEU A 979 21.57 -6.67 -15.39
CA LEU A 979 21.31 -7.85 -14.56
C LEU A 979 19.83 -8.17 -14.37
N HIS A 980 18.92 -7.29 -14.78
CA HIS A 980 17.47 -7.48 -14.63
C HIS A 980 17.06 -7.80 -13.18
N LEU A 981 17.73 -7.16 -12.21
CA LEU A 981 17.52 -7.42 -10.79
C LEU A 981 16.08 -7.10 -10.35
N MET A 982 15.47 -6.11 -11.01
CA MET A 982 14.08 -5.67 -10.88
C MET A 982 13.67 -4.86 -12.13
N SER A 983 12.41 -4.48 -12.26
CA SER A 983 11.96 -3.60 -13.34
C SER A 983 12.47 -2.15 -13.14
N MET A 984 12.58 -1.39 -14.24
CA MET A 984 12.98 0.02 -14.18
C MET A 984 12.03 0.84 -13.30
N GLU A 985 10.73 0.54 -13.31
CA GLU A 985 9.72 1.25 -12.54
C GLU A 985 9.87 1.02 -11.03
N GLN A 986 10.17 -0.22 -10.62
CA GLN A 986 10.49 -0.52 -9.22
C GLN A 986 11.81 0.11 -8.77
N ALA A 987 12.81 0.16 -9.67
CA ALA A 987 14.06 0.84 -9.40
C ALA A 987 13.88 2.35 -9.23
N ILE A 988 13.12 3.01 -10.11
CA ILE A 988 12.82 4.43 -10.00
C ILE A 988 12.08 4.70 -8.69
N ARG A 989 11.09 3.88 -8.31
CA ARG A 989 10.42 4.00 -7.01
C ARG A 989 11.41 3.99 -5.83
N LYS A 990 12.39 3.08 -5.83
CA LYS A 990 13.43 2.95 -4.78
C LYS A 990 14.32 4.17 -4.61
N ILE A 991 14.45 5.01 -5.64
CA ILE A 991 15.27 6.23 -5.62
C ILE A 991 14.43 7.50 -5.75
N THR A 992 13.10 7.43 -5.64
CA THR A 992 12.21 8.59 -5.73
C THR A 992 11.13 8.55 -4.64
N SER A 993 9.98 7.90 -4.90
CA SER A 993 8.84 7.95 -4.01
C SER A 993 9.07 7.20 -2.69
N MET A 994 9.94 6.19 -2.66
CA MET A 994 10.24 5.44 -1.44
C MET A 994 11.03 6.27 -0.42
N PRO A 995 12.16 6.92 -0.76
CA PRO A 995 12.79 7.92 0.10
C PRO A 995 11.87 9.08 0.46
N ALA A 996 11.10 9.61 -0.51
CA ALA A 996 10.16 10.71 -0.24
C ALA A 996 9.09 10.32 0.78
N GLN A 997 8.55 9.10 0.70
CA GLN A 997 7.62 8.57 1.68
C GLN A 997 8.29 8.36 3.04
N ARG A 998 9.53 7.85 3.03
CA ARG A 998 10.28 7.56 4.26
C ARG A 998 10.49 8.82 5.08
N GLU A 999 10.99 9.88 4.44
CA GLU A 999 11.33 11.14 5.08
C GLU A 999 10.15 12.12 5.19
N GLY A 1000 8.96 11.76 4.70
CA GLY A 1000 7.81 12.66 4.72
C GLY A 1000 7.95 13.88 3.80
N LEU A 1001 8.67 13.75 2.67
CA LEU A 1001 8.86 14.81 1.69
C LEU A 1001 7.58 15.02 0.87
N HIS A 1002 6.64 15.78 1.44
CA HIS A 1002 5.35 16.04 0.83
C HIS A 1002 5.47 16.66 -0.56
N TYR A 1003 4.70 16.14 -1.51
CA TYR A 1003 4.63 16.61 -2.90
C TYR A 1003 5.94 16.45 -3.71
N ARG A 1004 6.86 15.57 -3.29
CA ARG A 1004 8.07 15.19 -4.04
C ARG A 1004 8.09 13.67 -4.30
N GLY A 1005 8.99 13.24 -5.19
CA GLY A 1005 9.21 11.82 -5.49
C GLY A 1005 8.18 11.17 -6.42
N LEU A 1006 7.25 11.95 -7.00
CA LEU A 1006 6.31 11.48 -8.03
C LEU A 1006 6.15 12.51 -9.17
N ILE A 1007 5.97 12.03 -10.40
CA ILE A 1007 5.51 12.86 -11.53
C ILE A 1007 3.98 12.90 -11.48
N LYS A 1008 3.43 13.90 -10.79
CA LYS A 1008 2.00 14.06 -10.56
C LYS A 1008 1.63 15.54 -10.57
N GLU A 1009 0.45 15.87 -11.10
CA GLU A 1009 -0.04 17.26 -11.05
C GLU A 1009 -0.09 17.78 -9.60
N GLY A 1010 0.37 19.02 -9.41
CA GLY A 1010 0.54 19.66 -8.10
C GLY A 1010 1.84 19.33 -7.36
N PHE A 1011 2.60 18.32 -7.80
CA PHE A 1011 3.90 17.99 -7.19
C PHE A 1011 4.98 18.98 -7.62
N PHE A 1012 6.03 19.12 -6.81
CA PHE A 1012 7.20 19.88 -7.19
C PHE A 1012 7.83 19.27 -8.44
N ALA A 1013 8.29 20.13 -9.35
CA ALA A 1013 8.91 19.73 -10.60
C ALA A 1013 10.41 19.39 -10.40
N ASP A 1014 10.68 18.42 -9.53
CA ASP A 1014 11.96 17.73 -9.49
C ASP A 1014 11.90 16.58 -10.49
N VAL A 1015 12.66 16.67 -11.58
CA VAL A 1015 12.53 15.75 -12.73
C VAL A 1015 13.89 15.37 -13.26
N THR A 1016 14.11 14.07 -13.44
CA THR A 1016 15.30 13.53 -14.10
C THR A 1016 14.90 12.88 -15.41
N ILE A 1017 15.56 13.31 -16.49
CA ILE A 1017 15.37 12.76 -17.83
C ILE A 1017 16.64 12.06 -18.24
N PHE A 1018 16.55 10.77 -18.54
CA PHE A 1018 17.70 9.94 -18.85
C PHE A 1018 17.41 8.93 -19.96
N ASP A 1019 18.47 8.49 -20.62
CA ASP A 1019 18.43 7.43 -21.61
C ASP A 1019 18.57 6.06 -20.91
N PRO A 1020 17.51 5.24 -20.87
CA PRO A 1020 17.55 3.95 -20.19
C PRO A 1020 18.50 2.96 -20.87
N ALA A 1021 18.81 3.15 -22.16
CA ALA A 1021 19.71 2.27 -22.88
C ALA A 1021 21.18 2.58 -22.57
N THR A 1022 21.53 3.84 -22.27
CA THR A 1022 22.93 4.27 -22.11
C THR A 1022 23.33 4.69 -20.70
N ILE A 1023 22.40 4.72 -19.74
CA ILE A 1023 22.71 5.04 -18.34
C ILE A 1023 23.77 4.09 -17.76
N LEU A 1024 24.88 4.65 -17.29
CA LEU A 1024 26.06 3.88 -16.88
C LEU A 1024 26.99 4.70 -15.98
N ASP A 1025 27.46 4.06 -14.90
CA ASP A 1025 28.58 4.53 -14.09
C ASP A 1025 29.92 4.31 -14.81
N LYS A 1026 30.74 5.36 -14.89
CA LYS A 1026 32.10 5.26 -15.43
C LYS A 1026 33.20 5.28 -14.36
N ALA A 1027 32.83 5.65 -13.14
CA ALA A 1027 33.72 5.66 -12.00
C ALA A 1027 34.07 4.22 -11.61
N THR A 1028 35.36 3.98 -11.37
CA THR A 1028 35.91 2.70 -10.90
C THR A 1028 36.75 2.96 -9.65
N TYR A 1029 37.22 1.93 -8.95
CA TYR A 1029 38.09 2.15 -7.79
C TYR A 1029 39.43 2.81 -8.19
N GLU A 1030 39.92 2.50 -9.38
CA GLU A 1030 41.17 3.05 -9.93
C GLU A 1030 40.99 4.46 -10.53
N ASP A 1031 39.82 4.73 -11.10
CA ASP A 1031 39.46 5.99 -11.76
C ASP A 1031 38.11 6.47 -11.25
N SER A 1032 38.13 7.01 -10.04
CA SER A 1032 36.97 7.18 -9.15
C SER A 1032 36.10 8.41 -9.42
N VAL A 1033 36.62 9.37 -10.17
CA VAL A 1033 35.95 10.67 -10.42
C VAL A 1033 35.43 10.78 -11.86
N LYS A 1034 35.39 9.67 -12.59
CA LYS A 1034 34.85 9.63 -13.95
C LYS A 1034 33.33 9.89 -13.93
N PRO A 1035 32.84 10.94 -14.61
CA PRO A 1035 31.42 11.25 -14.64
C PRO A 1035 30.61 10.14 -15.30
N SER A 1036 29.46 9.84 -14.71
CA SER A 1036 28.46 8.96 -15.29
C SER A 1036 27.88 9.51 -16.60
N VAL A 1037 27.24 8.64 -17.37
CA VAL A 1037 26.56 8.98 -18.62
C VAL A 1037 25.11 8.52 -18.62
N GLY A 1038 24.32 9.04 -19.56
CA GLY A 1038 22.91 8.66 -19.79
C GLY A 1038 21.90 9.63 -19.20
N VAL A 1039 22.22 10.34 -18.11
CA VAL A 1039 21.40 11.47 -17.63
C VAL A 1039 21.53 12.64 -18.61
N LYS A 1040 20.39 13.14 -19.11
CA LYS A 1040 20.32 14.21 -20.11
C LYS A 1040 19.93 15.55 -19.50
N TYR A 1041 18.90 15.54 -18.67
CA TYR A 1041 18.37 16.75 -18.03
C TYR A 1041 18.01 16.47 -16.58
N VAL A 1042 18.29 17.43 -15.71
CA VAL A 1042 17.81 17.42 -14.32
C VAL A 1042 17.18 18.77 -14.04
N LEU A 1043 15.94 18.74 -13.57
CA LEU A 1043 15.20 19.89 -13.11
C LEU A 1043 15.03 19.80 -11.60
N VAL A 1044 15.31 20.88 -10.89
CA VAL A 1044 15.05 21.02 -9.45
C VAL A 1044 14.06 22.16 -9.29
N ASN A 1045 12.93 21.90 -8.62
CA ASN A 1045 11.86 22.89 -8.45
C ASN A 1045 11.49 23.61 -9.78
N GLY A 1046 11.41 22.85 -10.87
CA GLY A 1046 11.01 23.31 -12.20
C GLY A 1046 12.10 24.06 -12.99
N GLN A 1047 13.28 24.27 -12.43
CA GLN A 1047 14.40 24.94 -13.09
C GLN A 1047 15.43 23.93 -13.58
N LEU A 1048 16.00 24.16 -14.77
CA LEU A 1048 16.98 23.24 -15.37
C LEU A 1048 18.36 23.44 -14.74
N GLU A 1049 18.79 22.50 -13.91
CA GLU A 1049 20.06 22.48 -13.17
C GLU A 1049 21.19 21.78 -13.93
N PHE A 1050 20.85 20.75 -14.69
CA PHE A 1050 21.80 19.98 -15.48
C PHE A 1050 21.27 19.73 -16.87
N ALA A 1051 22.12 19.89 -17.88
CA ALA A 1051 21.80 19.64 -19.26
C ALA A 1051 23.04 19.17 -20.03
N ASP A 1052 22.91 18.06 -20.75
CA ASP A 1052 23.90 17.58 -21.71
C ASP A 1052 25.33 17.48 -21.14
N GLY A 1053 25.44 16.91 -19.94
CA GLY A 1053 26.73 16.67 -19.28
C GLY A 1053 27.28 17.86 -18.49
N LYS A 1054 26.51 18.96 -18.36
CA LYS A 1054 26.96 20.20 -17.72
C LYS A 1054 25.95 20.72 -16.72
N VAL A 1055 26.44 21.26 -15.60
CA VAL A 1055 25.65 22.11 -14.70
C VAL A 1055 25.36 23.45 -15.37
N THR A 1056 24.18 24.01 -15.13
CA THR A 1056 23.73 25.27 -15.74
C THR A 1056 24.08 26.50 -14.90
N GLY A 1057 24.44 26.30 -13.63
CA GLY A 1057 24.69 27.37 -12.65
C GLY A 1057 23.41 27.93 -12.02
N VAL A 1058 22.27 27.26 -12.20
CA VAL A 1058 21.06 27.52 -11.43
C VAL A 1058 21.26 27.00 -9.99
N ILE A 1059 20.47 27.52 -9.05
CA ILE A 1059 20.51 27.17 -7.61
C ILE A 1059 19.07 27.12 -7.07
N ALA A 1060 18.25 26.22 -7.63
CA ALA A 1060 16.82 26.12 -7.39
C ALA A 1060 16.42 25.19 -6.24
N GLY A 1061 17.38 24.49 -5.65
CA GLY A 1061 17.18 23.66 -4.47
C GLY A 1061 16.76 24.46 -3.25
N LYS A 1062 16.10 23.77 -2.31
CA LYS A 1062 15.62 24.36 -1.06
C LYS A 1062 16.04 23.49 0.13
N PRO A 1063 16.34 24.11 1.30
CA PRO A 1063 16.33 23.38 2.55
C PRO A 1063 14.97 22.73 2.79
N LEU A 1064 14.99 21.45 3.18
CA LEU A 1064 13.81 20.68 3.51
C LEU A 1064 13.76 20.50 5.02
N ARG A 1065 12.63 20.84 5.62
CA ARG A 1065 12.42 20.81 7.06
C ARG A 1065 11.52 19.64 7.43
N GLY A 1066 11.96 18.85 8.40
CA GLY A 1066 11.29 17.68 8.92
C GLY A 1066 10.05 17.98 9.78
N PRO A 1067 9.40 16.92 10.29
CA PRO A 1067 8.04 16.98 10.84
C PRO A 1067 7.88 17.79 12.14
N GLY A 1068 8.97 18.00 12.88
CA GLY A 1068 8.96 18.81 14.10
C GLY A 1068 8.88 20.31 13.87
N TRP A 1069 9.19 20.77 12.65
CA TRP A 1069 9.18 22.18 12.31
C TRP A 1069 7.77 22.71 12.09
N LYS A 1070 7.49 23.88 12.66
CA LYS A 1070 6.23 24.58 12.46
C LYS A 1070 6.53 25.95 11.87
N PRO A 1071 6.00 26.28 10.69
CA PRO A 1071 6.11 27.64 10.17
C PRO A 1071 5.41 28.59 11.16
N GLU A 1072 6.08 29.70 11.49
CA GLU A 1072 5.47 30.81 12.21
C GLU A 1072 4.14 31.20 11.52
N PRO A 1073 3.01 31.29 12.25
CA PRO A 1073 1.75 31.68 11.66
C PRO A 1073 1.82 33.14 11.18
N ASN A 1074 2.07 33.29 9.87
CA ASN A 1074 2.11 34.51 9.06
C ASN A 1074 3.35 35.42 9.21
N ALA A 1075 4.20 35.36 8.18
CA ALA A 1075 4.92 36.52 7.67
C ALA A 1075 4.81 36.59 6.13
N LYS A 1076 3.59 36.91 5.67
CA LYS A 1076 3.16 37.26 4.29
C LYS A 1076 3.26 36.23 3.17
#